data_AF-A0A0M0K7L0-F1
#
_entry.id   AF-A0A0M0K7L0-F1
#
_cell.length_a   1.000
_cell.length_b   1.000
_cell.length_c   1.000
_cell.angle_alpha   90.00
_cell.angle_beta   90.00
_cell.angle_gamma   90.00
#
_symmetry.space_group_name_H-M   'P 1'
#
loop_
_entity.id
_entity.type
_entity.pdbx_description
1 polymer ?
#
loop_
_entity_poly.entity_id
_entity_poly.type
_entity_poly.pdbx_seq_one_letter_code
_entity_poly.pdbx_strand_id
1 'polypeptide(L)'
;MRAESEKQKQHIAEQQRLINRLHGSVAMSGIPKKSSSGSDLLKVLRKDLMEAQQKVESIKVLLNEKLPTEAKTSRAGYLRTLPELIGPPPQRKWQDEWVQLKAESYRLSGQGEGSVEADEAYVREYDNFDKFVSQEWVQADTYALEQMGWTHERAECYTMLFTCVEALARALKDGDPCYAASTYALSETLFLQRRDADGEDPSSPSPPLPRGMRDAARAAAEKAEKELYSKLYWNRTGLYGLESREPNWEFVMEPDGTGFRGLTSSSLTHATADPQLFTEEGFMVLYNDPETGESLAGCAKHSDIICFESSADDEQGSHSAVITSLFSGDFPPNTLFRFKELKEPGTWEAPAHPGDAPVYPRQRLIIVTATYQPPRKGLGTSEDEGSKMCGIALTLSYNKREAFLKGLDDLIAKPLLTMEDEFMREMSWSDWKGRSYTLAEEWAYVKGPAKSKPNCTPGHRDQNNHGKLPEDFRTKVNEMIAQRRKEGHGVLLDEGHAFLTLDEVLAVRLYSGPAYQPLNTFLRQIAPLYDEFRATVASHPGLTFAATVGHICRAIRKLAAVTKPDEAHLKLWRSVRGELEPAFWVPDSGQMVCAVDMAFMSTSRSRDAPVGYMQSNGANVLWCLHPKPESDSGFHVGASISEISQFQQEEEVLFPPCTMLIVREKAEREKIAAKAAAQKDVAKLKRMSTESFTKVAWAHLSVEEMAEAGKKFLAVDVTPTFL
;
A
#
# COMPACT_ATOMS: atom_id res chain seq x y z
N MET A 1 30.95 -11.42 -28.79
CA MET A 1 32.17 -11.72 -27.98
C MET A 1 33.42 -10.92 -28.37
N ARG A 2 34.20 -11.21 -29.43
CA ARG A 2 35.43 -10.41 -29.74
C ARG A 2 35.15 -8.95 -30.07
N ALA A 3 34.13 -8.68 -30.90
CA ALA A 3 33.71 -7.33 -31.26
C ALA A 3 33.13 -6.52 -30.07
N GLU A 4 32.46 -7.18 -29.12
CA GLU A 4 32.01 -6.54 -27.87
C GLU A 4 33.17 -6.24 -26.94
N SER A 5 34.14 -7.15 -26.83
CA SER A 5 35.37 -6.91 -26.07
C SER A 5 36.17 -5.73 -26.62
N GLU A 6 36.19 -5.54 -27.94
CA GLU A 6 36.85 -4.39 -28.58
C GLU A 6 36.08 -3.08 -28.41
N LYS A 7 34.74 -3.10 -28.50
CA LYS A 7 33.90 -1.93 -28.15
C LYS A 7 34.07 -1.53 -26.69
N GLN A 8 34.14 -2.50 -25.78
CA GLN A 8 34.32 -2.26 -24.35
C GLN A 8 35.72 -1.71 -24.04
N LYS A 9 36.76 -2.20 -24.72
CA LYS A 9 38.12 -1.65 -24.63
C LYS A 9 38.22 -0.22 -25.18
N GLN A 10 37.54 0.09 -26.29
CA GLN A 10 37.47 1.44 -26.83
C GLN A 10 36.75 2.40 -25.88
N HIS A 11 35.65 1.94 -25.26
CA HIS A 11 34.90 2.73 -24.29
C HIS A 11 35.71 3.01 -23.02
N ILE A 12 36.44 2.01 -22.49
CA ILE A 12 37.35 2.18 -21.35
C ILE A 12 38.50 3.14 -21.70
N ALA A 13 39.04 3.06 -22.92
CA ALA A 13 40.09 3.97 -23.37
C ALA A 13 39.61 5.42 -23.52
N GLU A 14 38.37 5.65 -23.96
CA GLU A 14 37.75 6.98 -23.99
C GLU A 14 37.47 7.52 -22.59
N GLN A 15 36.96 6.69 -21.68
CA GLN A 15 36.77 7.04 -20.27
C GLN A 15 38.10 7.42 -19.61
N GLN A 16 39.17 6.67 -19.85
CA GLN A 16 40.50 6.98 -19.31
C GLN A 16 41.08 8.29 -19.88
N ARG A 17 40.84 8.58 -21.17
CA ARG A 17 41.22 9.87 -21.78
C ARG A 17 40.39 11.04 -21.23
N LEU A 18 39.17 10.80 -20.80
CA LEU A 18 38.30 11.81 -20.18
C LEU A 18 38.72 12.08 -18.74
N ILE A 19 39.03 11.03 -17.96
CA ILE A 19 39.59 11.10 -16.61
C ILE A 19 40.93 11.85 -16.62
N ASN A 20 41.81 11.56 -17.59
CA ASN A 20 43.08 12.27 -17.72
C ASN A 20 42.91 13.75 -18.12
N ARG A 21 41.85 14.10 -18.87
CA ARG A 21 41.47 15.50 -19.14
C ARG A 21 40.94 16.21 -17.89
N LEU A 22 40.16 15.51 -17.05
CA LEU A 22 39.67 16.04 -15.77
C LEU A 22 40.81 16.24 -14.77
N HIS A 23 41.72 15.26 -14.62
CA HIS A 23 42.93 15.42 -13.82
C HIS A 23 43.85 16.52 -14.35
N GLY A 24 43.99 16.66 -15.68
CA GLY A 24 44.73 17.78 -16.30
C GLY A 24 44.09 19.14 -16.07
N SER A 25 42.76 19.21 -15.95
CA SER A 25 42.01 20.46 -15.71
C SER A 25 42.01 20.86 -14.22
N VAL A 26 42.08 19.89 -13.30
CA VAL A 26 42.15 20.14 -11.85
C VAL A 26 43.59 20.38 -11.39
N ALA A 27 44.59 19.71 -12.00
CA ALA A 27 46.01 19.88 -11.70
C ALA A 27 46.65 21.15 -12.30
N MET A 28 45.92 21.91 -13.14
CA MET A 28 46.37 23.19 -13.71
C MET A 28 45.65 24.40 -13.09
N SER A 29 45.23 24.32 -11.83
CA SER A 29 44.94 25.52 -11.03
C SER A 29 46.21 26.11 -10.43
N GLY A 30 47.20 26.39 -11.28
CA GLY A 30 48.15 27.44 -10.98
C GLY A 30 47.35 28.74 -10.89
N ILE A 31 47.01 29.18 -9.68
CA ILE A 31 46.41 30.50 -9.44
C ILE A 31 47.26 31.51 -10.22
N PRO A 32 46.72 32.22 -11.23
CA PRO A 32 47.52 33.11 -12.04
C PRO A 32 48.01 34.25 -11.15
N LYS A 33 49.29 34.22 -10.77
CA LYS A 33 50.00 35.39 -10.26
C LYS A 33 50.22 36.36 -11.42
N LYS A 34 49.18 37.10 -11.82
CA LYS A 34 49.25 38.46 -12.39
C LYS A 34 47.87 38.96 -12.86
N SER A 35 47.37 39.96 -12.14
CA SER A 35 46.57 41.10 -12.61
C SER A 35 45.41 40.85 -13.60
N SER A 36 44.53 39.89 -13.34
CA SER A 36 43.15 39.98 -13.84
C SER A 36 42.30 40.66 -12.77
N SER A 37 41.42 41.58 -13.18
CA SER A 37 40.46 42.17 -12.26
C SER A 37 39.67 41.04 -11.60
N GLY A 38 39.34 41.13 -10.30
CA GLY A 38 38.56 40.08 -9.62
C GLY A 38 37.25 39.71 -10.35
N SER A 39 36.75 40.61 -11.21
CA SER A 39 35.61 40.39 -12.11
C SER A 39 35.85 39.31 -13.16
N ASP A 40 37.05 39.22 -13.75
CA ASP A 40 37.35 38.28 -14.84
C ASP A 40 37.55 36.86 -14.31
N LEU A 41 38.20 36.72 -13.15
CA LEU A 41 38.30 35.44 -12.45
C LEU A 41 36.93 34.91 -12.02
N LEU A 42 36.06 35.79 -11.49
CA LEU A 42 34.68 35.42 -11.13
C LEU A 42 33.86 34.94 -12.33
N LYS A 43 34.03 35.56 -13.50
CA LYS A 43 33.35 35.13 -14.73
C LYS A 43 33.80 33.74 -15.18
N VAL A 44 35.10 33.46 -15.12
CA VAL A 44 35.66 32.14 -15.45
C VAL A 44 35.14 31.08 -14.49
N LEU A 45 35.21 31.33 -13.18
CA LEU A 45 34.72 30.38 -12.17
C LEU A 45 33.21 30.09 -12.30
N ARG A 46 32.39 31.11 -12.61
CA ARG A 46 30.95 30.91 -12.86
C ARG A 46 30.71 30.06 -14.11
N LYS A 47 31.47 30.30 -15.17
CA LYS A 47 31.37 29.51 -16.41
C LYS A 47 31.75 28.05 -16.16
N ASP A 48 32.87 27.81 -15.48
CA ASP A 48 33.35 26.46 -15.16
C ASP A 48 32.33 25.70 -14.28
N LEU A 49 31.70 26.40 -13.33
CA LEU A 49 30.62 25.84 -12.51
C LEU A 49 29.41 25.43 -13.36
N MET A 50 28.95 26.28 -14.28
CA MET A 50 27.83 25.97 -15.18
C MET A 50 28.15 24.78 -16.10
N GLU A 51 29.37 24.71 -16.65
CA GLU A 51 29.80 23.58 -17.49
C GLU A 51 29.87 22.27 -16.68
N ALA A 52 30.33 22.33 -15.43
CA ALA A 52 30.34 21.17 -14.54
C ALA A 52 28.91 20.70 -14.23
N GLN A 53 27.99 21.62 -13.92
CA GLN A 53 26.58 21.31 -13.67
C GLN A 53 25.93 20.63 -14.88
N GLN A 54 26.14 21.15 -16.09
CA GLN A 54 25.58 20.57 -17.31
C GLN A 54 26.10 19.15 -17.58
N LYS A 55 27.39 18.90 -17.32
CA LYS A 55 27.98 17.56 -17.44
C LYS A 55 27.41 16.59 -16.40
N VAL A 56 27.25 17.02 -15.15
CA VAL A 56 26.62 16.21 -14.10
C VAL A 56 25.20 15.81 -14.52
N GLU A 57 24.41 16.76 -15.03
CA GLU A 57 23.05 16.48 -15.47
C GLU A 57 23.00 15.50 -16.64
N SER A 58 23.90 15.65 -17.61
CA SER A 58 24.01 14.72 -18.74
C SER A 58 24.36 13.29 -18.30
N ILE A 59 25.24 13.15 -17.30
CA ILE A 59 25.60 11.85 -16.72
C ILE A 59 24.43 11.26 -15.94
N LYS A 60 23.67 12.07 -15.19
CA LYS A 60 22.48 11.61 -14.47
C LYS A 60 21.44 11.01 -15.41
N VAL A 61 21.18 11.65 -16.56
CA VAL A 61 20.25 11.13 -17.58
C VAL A 61 20.72 9.75 -18.07
N LEU A 62 21.99 9.64 -18.46
CA LEU A 62 22.57 8.36 -18.91
C LEU A 62 22.51 7.28 -17.83
N LEU A 63 22.74 7.64 -16.56
CA LEU A 63 22.65 6.69 -15.46
C LEU A 63 21.20 6.24 -15.25
N ASN A 64 20.24 7.15 -15.28
CA ASN A 64 18.81 6.86 -15.11
C ASN A 64 18.26 5.93 -16.20
N GLU A 65 18.79 6.01 -17.43
CA GLU A 65 18.49 5.08 -18.54
C GLU A 65 19.06 3.66 -18.33
N LYS A 66 20.13 3.53 -17.54
CA LYS A 66 20.80 2.24 -17.28
C LYS A 66 20.38 1.60 -15.97
N LEU A 67 19.88 2.38 -15.02
CA LEU A 67 19.38 1.87 -13.75
C LEU A 67 18.10 1.07 -13.98
N PRO A 68 18.00 -0.15 -13.41
CA PRO A 68 16.79 -0.96 -13.51
C PRO A 68 15.61 -0.19 -12.93
N THR A 69 14.43 -0.35 -13.55
CA THR A 69 13.19 0.21 -13.01
C THR A 69 12.49 -0.90 -12.24
N GLU A 70 12.37 -0.77 -10.93
CA GLU A 70 11.56 -1.69 -10.14
C GLU A 70 10.07 -1.42 -10.38
N ALA A 71 9.26 -2.47 -10.42
CA ALA A 71 7.81 -2.37 -10.54
C ALA A 71 7.23 -1.75 -9.27
N LYS A 72 6.41 -0.70 -9.43
CA LYS A 72 5.67 -0.08 -8.32
C LYS A 72 4.71 -1.08 -7.72
N THR A 73 4.48 -0.99 -6.41
CA THR A 73 3.46 -1.83 -5.77
C THR A 73 2.05 -1.33 -6.07
N SER A 74 1.14 -2.26 -6.38
CA SER A 74 -0.28 -1.99 -6.54
C SER A 74 -1.04 -2.05 -5.22
N ARG A 75 -0.38 -2.50 -4.13
CA ARG A 75 -1.01 -2.87 -2.85
C ARG A 75 -1.79 -1.76 -2.19
N ALA A 76 -1.35 -0.50 -2.31
CA ALA A 76 -2.02 0.64 -1.67
C ALA A 76 -2.96 1.42 -2.60
N GLY A 77 -3.13 0.98 -3.86
CA GLY A 77 -3.98 1.69 -4.83
C GLY A 77 -5.41 1.87 -4.33
N TYR A 78 -5.99 0.82 -3.77
CA TYR A 78 -7.36 0.77 -3.26
C TYR A 78 -7.66 1.73 -2.10
N LEU A 79 -6.63 2.23 -1.41
CA LEU A 79 -6.77 3.19 -0.32
C LEU A 79 -6.97 4.63 -0.81
N ARG A 80 -6.73 4.89 -2.11
CA ARG A 80 -7.09 6.16 -2.73
C ARG A 80 -8.61 6.23 -2.84
N THR A 81 -9.19 7.31 -2.35
CA THR A 81 -10.63 7.53 -2.46
C THR A 81 -11.01 7.96 -3.89
N LEU A 82 -12.27 7.77 -4.29
CA LEU A 82 -12.76 8.27 -5.59
C LEU A 82 -12.47 9.79 -5.77
N PRO A 83 -12.67 10.67 -4.77
CA PRO A 83 -12.27 12.07 -4.88
C PRO A 83 -10.80 12.30 -5.23
N GLU A 84 -9.89 11.46 -4.72
CA GLU A 84 -8.44 11.53 -5.00
C GLU A 84 -8.08 10.94 -6.37
N LEU A 85 -8.95 10.13 -6.97
CA LEU A 85 -8.75 9.48 -8.27
C LEU A 85 -9.32 10.32 -9.41
N ILE A 86 -10.56 10.81 -9.27
CA ILE A 86 -11.36 11.42 -10.35
C ILE A 86 -12.02 12.75 -9.94
N GLY A 87 -11.58 13.35 -8.82
CA GLY A 87 -12.16 14.59 -8.30
C GLY A 87 -13.47 14.37 -7.55
N PRO A 88 -14.02 15.41 -6.86
CA PRO A 88 -15.23 15.28 -6.06
C PRO A 88 -16.47 14.92 -6.90
N PRO A 89 -17.54 14.37 -6.28
CA PRO A 89 -18.77 14.07 -6.99
C PRO A 89 -19.30 15.29 -7.77
N PRO A 90 -19.50 15.18 -9.09
CA PRO A 90 -20.00 16.29 -9.88
C PRO A 90 -21.50 16.51 -9.61
N GLN A 91 -22.00 17.69 -9.96
CA GLN A 91 -23.44 18.01 -9.83
C GLN A 91 -24.32 17.34 -10.91
N ARG A 92 -23.71 16.91 -12.02
CA ARG A 92 -24.40 16.20 -13.11
C ARG A 92 -24.72 14.76 -12.70
N LYS A 93 -25.76 14.17 -13.27
CA LYS A 93 -26.15 12.79 -13.01
C LYS A 93 -25.46 11.84 -13.98
N TRP A 94 -25.41 10.55 -13.64
CA TRP A 94 -24.84 9.54 -14.52
C TRP A 94 -25.60 9.40 -15.84
N GLN A 95 -26.92 9.65 -15.84
CA GLN A 95 -27.72 9.65 -17.08
C GLN A 95 -27.26 10.73 -18.07
N ASP A 96 -26.74 11.86 -17.58
CA ASP A 96 -26.22 12.94 -18.43
C ASP A 96 -24.96 12.50 -19.20
N GLU A 97 -24.24 11.49 -18.70
CA GLU A 97 -23.01 10.95 -19.29
C GLU A 97 -23.30 9.77 -20.27
N TRP A 98 -24.53 9.25 -20.30
CA TRP A 98 -24.88 8.00 -21.00
C TRP A 98 -24.43 7.93 -22.46
N VAL A 99 -24.67 8.99 -23.24
CA VAL A 99 -24.39 8.99 -24.68
C VAL A 99 -22.89 8.83 -24.95
N GLN A 100 -22.06 9.59 -24.24
CA GLN A 100 -20.60 9.58 -24.39
C GLN A 100 -20.03 8.26 -23.85
N LEU A 101 -20.50 7.86 -22.67
CA LEU A 101 -20.09 6.64 -22.00
C LEU A 101 -20.37 5.40 -22.85
N LYS A 102 -21.57 5.30 -23.44
CA LYS A 102 -21.98 4.14 -24.24
C LYS A 102 -21.24 4.08 -25.57
N ALA A 103 -21.05 5.22 -26.24
CA ALA A 103 -20.27 5.30 -27.48
C ALA A 103 -18.82 4.86 -27.23
N GLU A 104 -18.22 5.27 -26.12
CA GLU A 104 -16.89 4.80 -25.76
C GLU A 104 -16.86 3.30 -25.44
N SER A 105 -17.90 2.77 -24.78
CA SER A 105 -18.00 1.33 -24.53
C SER A 105 -18.03 0.51 -25.83
N TYR A 106 -18.71 0.97 -26.88
CA TYR A 106 -18.68 0.31 -28.19
C TYR A 106 -17.29 0.35 -28.82
N ARG A 107 -16.63 1.51 -28.73
CA ARG A 107 -15.25 1.68 -29.23
C ARG A 107 -14.26 0.74 -28.54
N LEU A 108 -14.40 0.52 -27.24
CA LEU A 108 -13.49 -0.32 -26.45
C LEU A 108 -13.76 -1.83 -26.64
N SER A 109 -15.04 -2.22 -26.70
CA SER A 109 -15.44 -3.62 -26.87
C SER A 109 -15.27 -4.17 -28.29
N GLY A 110 -14.96 -3.30 -29.27
CA GLY A 110 -14.88 -3.68 -30.69
C GLY A 110 -16.25 -3.96 -31.34
N GLN A 111 -17.36 -3.76 -30.60
CA GLN A 111 -18.71 -3.76 -31.14
C GLN A 111 -18.89 -2.53 -32.04
N GLY A 112 -18.50 -2.65 -33.30
CA GLY A 112 -18.45 -1.57 -34.29
C GLY A 112 -17.66 -1.95 -35.56
N GLU A 113 -16.85 -3.01 -35.53
CA GLU A 113 -16.25 -3.58 -36.74
C GLU A 113 -17.29 -4.41 -37.52
N GLY A 114 -18.13 -3.71 -38.27
CA GLY A 114 -19.16 -4.35 -39.09
C GLY A 114 -20.35 -3.43 -39.36
N SER A 115 -20.13 -2.38 -40.16
CA SER A 115 -21.11 -1.55 -40.89
C SER A 115 -21.62 -0.23 -40.29
N VAL A 116 -21.44 0.09 -39.01
CA VAL A 116 -21.67 1.46 -38.47
C VAL A 116 -20.66 1.75 -37.35
N GLU A 117 -19.89 2.84 -37.45
CA GLU A 117 -19.14 3.36 -36.29
C GLU A 117 -20.17 3.75 -35.22
N ALA A 118 -20.29 2.96 -34.16
CA ALA A 118 -21.23 3.19 -33.06
C ALA A 118 -20.76 4.37 -32.18
N ASP A 119 -20.78 5.55 -32.78
CA ASP A 119 -20.40 6.83 -32.20
C ASP A 119 -21.56 7.46 -31.40
N GLU A 120 -21.35 8.66 -30.88
CA GLU A 120 -22.40 9.34 -30.12
C GLU A 120 -23.66 9.66 -30.94
N ALA A 121 -23.58 9.77 -32.27
CA ALA A 121 -24.75 10.02 -33.12
C ALA A 121 -25.59 8.74 -33.20
N TYR A 122 -24.94 7.60 -33.42
CA TYR A 122 -25.59 6.28 -33.36
C TYR A 122 -26.27 6.05 -32.01
N VAL A 123 -25.57 6.31 -30.90
CA VAL A 123 -26.14 6.14 -29.56
C VAL A 123 -27.36 7.04 -29.35
N ARG A 124 -27.33 8.31 -29.77
CA ARG A 124 -28.52 9.19 -29.64
C ARG A 124 -29.71 8.66 -30.42
N GLU A 125 -29.48 8.09 -31.60
CA GLU A 125 -30.55 7.63 -32.48
C GLU A 125 -31.11 6.27 -32.05
N TYR A 126 -30.27 5.30 -31.69
CA TYR A 126 -30.67 3.90 -31.50
C TYR A 126 -30.63 3.45 -30.04
N ASP A 127 -29.62 3.86 -29.28
CA ASP A 127 -29.33 3.38 -27.92
C ASP A 127 -29.31 4.49 -26.88
N ASN A 128 -30.17 5.52 -27.05
CA ASN A 128 -30.30 6.56 -26.05
C ASN A 128 -30.90 5.99 -24.76
N PHE A 129 -30.76 6.72 -23.67
CA PHE A 129 -31.14 6.26 -22.34
C PHE A 129 -32.54 5.63 -22.30
N ASP A 130 -33.56 6.35 -22.78
CA ASP A 130 -34.96 5.90 -22.76
C ASP A 130 -35.19 4.64 -23.62
N LYS A 131 -34.53 4.57 -24.77
CA LYS A 131 -34.62 3.38 -25.65
C LYS A 131 -33.92 2.18 -25.04
N PHE A 132 -32.72 2.37 -24.51
CA PHE A 132 -31.91 1.29 -23.97
C PHE A 132 -32.54 0.72 -22.69
N VAL A 133 -33.02 1.58 -21.78
CA VAL A 133 -33.71 1.11 -20.56
C VAL A 133 -35.00 0.36 -20.89
N SER A 134 -35.68 0.70 -22.00
CA SER A 134 -36.90 0.02 -22.43
C SER A 134 -36.68 -1.38 -23.05
N GLN A 135 -35.42 -1.80 -23.24
CA GLN A 135 -35.13 -3.13 -23.78
C GLN A 135 -35.59 -4.22 -22.81
N GLU A 136 -36.17 -5.29 -23.35
CA GLU A 136 -36.82 -6.34 -22.56
C GLU A 136 -35.87 -7.01 -21.57
N TRP A 137 -34.63 -7.28 -21.97
CA TRP A 137 -33.62 -7.88 -21.10
C TRP A 137 -33.17 -6.93 -19.98
N VAL A 138 -33.09 -5.61 -20.24
CA VAL A 138 -32.78 -4.60 -19.20
C VAL A 138 -33.89 -4.55 -18.16
N GLN A 139 -35.15 -4.57 -18.60
CA GLN A 139 -36.31 -4.61 -17.70
C GLN A 139 -36.34 -5.90 -16.88
N ALA A 140 -36.01 -7.04 -17.50
CA ALA A 140 -35.96 -8.33 -16.82
C ALA A 140 -34.86 -8.38 -15.74
N ASP A 141 -33.65 -7.92 -16.04
CA ASP A 141 -32.53 -7.88 -15.10
C ASP A 141 -32.80 -6.89 -13.94
N THR A 142 -33.37 -5.73 -14.26
CA THR A 142 -33.79 -4.74 -13.25
C THR A 142 -34.83 -5.33 -12.30
N TYR A 143 -35.84 -6.00 -12.84
CA TYR A 143 -36.87 -6.67 -12.04
C TYR A 143 -36.29 -7.81 -11.18
N ALA A 144 -35.34 -8.58 -11.70
CA ALA A 144 -34.68 -9.66 -10.94
C ALA A 144 -33.95 -9.11 -9.71
N LEU A 145 -33.22 -8.00 -9.85
CA LEU A 145 -32.57 -7.32 -8.73
C LEU A 145 -33.58 -6.80 -7.69
N GLU A 146 -34.73 -6.25 -8.14
CA GLU A 146 -35.79 -5.82 -7.24
C GLU A 146 -36.35 -6.97 -6.39
N GLN A 147 -36.48 -8.17 -6.96
CA GLN A 147 -36.89 -9.35 -6.20
C GLN A 147 -35.86 -9.75 -5.13
N MET A 148 -34.61 -9.32 -5.27
CA MET A 148 -33.54 -9.52 -4.30
C MET A 148 -33.42 -8.38 -3.28
N GLY A 149 -34.37 -7.44 -3.28
CA GLY A 149 -34.43 -6.32 -2.33
C GLY A 149 -33.71 -5.06 -2.78
N TRP A 150 -33.32 -4.96 -4.05
CA TRP A 150 -32.83 -3.70 -4.60
C TRP A 150 -33.99 -2.73 -4.84
N THR A 151 -33.77 -1.44 -4.62
CA THR A 151 -34.72 -0.42 -5.07
C THR A 151 -34.64 -0.27 -6.59
N HIS A 152 -35.76 0.04 -7.27
CA HIS A 152 -35.80 0.27 -8.72
C HIS A 152 -34.67 1.19 -9.23
N GLU A 153 -34.45 2.34 -8.57
CA GLU A 153 -33.41 3.31 -8.95
C GLU A 153 -32.00 2.71 -8.93
N ARG A 154 -31.70 1.86 -7.94
CA ARG A 154 -30.41 1.18 -7.79
C ARG A 154 -30.25 0.05 -8.81
N ALA A 155 -31.31 -0.73 -9.02
CA ALA A 155 -31.33 -1.80 -9.99
C ALA A 155 -31.12 -1.26 -11.41
N GLU A 156 -31.84 -0.19 -11.80
CA GLU A 156 -31.67 0.49 -13.08
C GLU A 156 -30.24 1.05 -13.23
N CYS A 157 -29.75 1.77 -12.21
CA CYS A 157 -28.40 2.33 -12.22
C CYS A 157 -27.32 1.24 -12.42
N TYR A 158 -27.42 0.14 -11.68
CA TYR A 158 -26.49 -0.97 -11.79
C TYR A 158 -26.57 -1.62 -13.18
N THR A 159 -27.76 -2.03 -13.61
CA THR A 159 -27.96 -2.75 -14.88
C THR A 159 -27.48 -1.92 -16.07
N MET A 160 -27.75 -0.62 -16.07
CA MET A 160 -27.32 0.29 -17.13
C MET A 160 -25.80 0.46 -17.16
N LEU A 161 -25.19 0.84 -16.02
CA LEU A 161 -23.76 1.13 -15.94
C LEU A 161 -22.88 -0.13 -16.05
N PHE A 162 -23.39 -1.30 -15.69
CA PHE A 162 -22.72 -2.59 -15.89
C PHE A 162 -22.36 -2.82 -17.37
N THR A 163 -23.17 -2.31 -18.31
CA THR A 163 -22.91 -2.43 -19.75
C THR A 163 -21.78 -1.54 -20.27
N CYS A 164 -21.25 -0.66 -19.42
CA CYS A 164 -20.24 0.35 -19.77
C CYS A 164 -18.99 0.25 -18.90
N VAL A 165 -18.78 -0.87 -18.19
CA VAL A 165 -17.70 -1.06 -17.21
C VAL A 165 -16.30 -0.83 -17.78
N GLU A 166 -16.08 -1.14 -19.06
CA GLU A 166 -14.79 -0.92 -19.74
C GLU A 166 -14.42 0.57 -19.84
N ALA A 167 -15.40 1.40 -20.21
CA ALA A 167 -15.21 2.85 -20.33
C ALA A 167 -15.02 3.50 -18.94
N LEU A 168 -15.76 3.03 -17.93
CA LEU A 168 -15.58 3.47 -16.54
C LEU A 168 -14.21 3.09 -15.98
N ALA A 169 -13.76 1.86 -16.24
CA ALA A 169 -12.46 1.38 -15.80
C ALA A 169 -11.30 2.17 -16.42
N ARG A 170 -11.40 2.46 -17.72
CA ARG A 170 -10.45 3.31 -18.46
C ARG A 170 -10.38 4.71 -17.85
N ALA A 171 -11.53 5.36 -17.61
CA ALA A 171 -11.58 6.69 -16.99
C ALA A 171 -10.95 6.73 -15.60
N LEU A 172 -11.29 5.74 -14.76
CA LEU A 172 -10.75 5.66 -13.40
C LEU A 172 -9.24 5.42 -13.38
N LYS A 173 -8.76 4.53 -14.26
CA LYS A 173 -7.33 4.21 -14.42
C LYS A 173 -6.50 5.42 -14.86
N ASP A 174 -7.04 6.21 -15.78
CA ASP A 174 -6.37 7.40 -16.31
C ASP A 174 -6.52 8.64 -15.40
N GLY A 175 -7.36 8.55 -14.35
CA GLY A 175 -7.71 9.68 -13.50
C GLY A 175 -8.52 10.75 -14.24
N ASP A 176 -9.26 10.35 -15.27
CA ASP A 176 -10.05 11.23 -16.12
C ASP A 176 -11.46 11.41 -15.53
N PRO A 177 -11.87 12.65 -15.17
CA PRO A 177 -13.17 12.90 -14.55
C PRO A 177 -14.35 12.89 -15.54
N CYS A 178 -14.15 12.49 -16.81
CA CYS A 178 -15.20 12.52 -17.83
C CYS A 178 -16.46 11.72 -17.48
N TYR A 179 -16.32 10.59 -16.76
CA TYR A 179 -17.44 9.75 -16.31
C TYR A 179 -17.58 9.67 -14.79
N ALA A 180 -17.15 10.73 -14.10
CA ALA A 180 -17.16 10.74 -12.64
C ALA A 180 -18.56 10.52 -12.06
N ALA A 181 -19.62 11.07 -12.65
CA ALA A 181 -20.98 10.87 -12.13
C ALA A 181 -21.39 9.40 -12.19
N SER A 182 -21.07 8.72 -13.29
CA SER A 182 -21.32 7.30 -13.48
C SER A 182 -20.50 6.41 -12.54
N THR A 183 -19.20 6.70 -12.37
CA THR A 183 -18.36 5.96 -11.42
C THR A 183 -18.88 6.10 -9.98
N TYR A 184 -19.21 7.32 -9.56
CA TYR A 184 -19.80 7.55 -8.23
C TYR A 184 -21.14 6.83 -8.06
N ALA A 185 -22.04 6.93 -9.02
CA ALA A 185 -23.37 6.32 -8.95
C ALA A 185 -23.30 4.79 -8.87
N LEU A 186 -22.42 4.17 -9.68
CA LEU A 186 -22.21 2.72 -9.65
C LEU A 186 -21.64 2.26 -8.29
N SER A 187 -20.58 2.93 -7.82
CA SER A 187 -19.97 2.61 -6.53
C SER A 187 -20.95 2.80 -5.36
N GLU A 188 -21.65 3.94 -5.30
CA GLU A 188 -22.64 4.23 -4.26
C GLU A 188 -23.78 3.20 -4.26
N THR A 189 -24.28 2.83 -5.44
CA THR A 189 -25.31 1.80 -5.60
C THR A 189 -24.89 0.47 -4.97
N LEU A 190 -23.67 0.01 -5.26
CA LEU A 190 -23.13 -1.24 -4.70
C LEU A 190 -22.94 -1.14 -3.18
N PHE A 191 -22.43 -0.02 -2.67
CA PHE A 191 -22.20 0.18 -1.23
C PHE A 191 -23.50 0.26 -0.43
N LEU A 192 -24.50 0.97 -0.95
CA LEU A 192 -25.81 1.08 -0.31
C LEU A 192 -26.52 -0.27 -0.29
N GLN A 193 -26.43 -1.05 -1.37
CA GLN A 193 -27.02 -2.38 -1.40
C GLN A 193 -26.41 -3.30 -0.34
N ARG A 194 -25.08 -3.30 -0.22
CA ARG A 194 -24.39 -4.09 0.81
C ARG A 194 -24.88 -3.76 2.21
N ARG A 195 -24.95 -2.46 2.52
CA ARG A 195 -25.41 -1.97 3.83
C ARG A 195 -26.82 -2.44 4.17
N ASP A 196 -27.71 -2.44 3.19
CA ASP A 196 -29.10 -2.87 3.38
C ASP A 196 -29.17 -4.41 3.58
N ALA A 197 -28.30 -5.18 2.91
CA ALA A 197 -28.17 -6.62 3.11
C ALA A 197 -27.61 -6.99 4.50
N ASP A 198 -26.71 -6.17 5.06
CA ASP A 198 -26.14 -6.35 6.40
C ASP A 198 -27.11 -5.94 7.53
N GLY A 199 -28.30 -5.42 7.19
CA GLY A 199 -29.33 -5.04 8.17
C GLY A 199 -28.99 -3.79 8.97
N GLU A 200 -28.05 -2.96 8.51
CA GLU A 200 -27.63 -1.74 9.18
C GLU A 200 -28.57 -0.53 8.96
N ASP A 201 -29.49 -0.62 8.00
CA ASP A 201 -30.55 0.37 7.79
C ASP A 201 -31.88 -0.11 8.39
N PRO A 202 -32.29 0.37 9.58
CA PRO A 202 -33.54 -0.04 10.23
C PRO A 202 -34.81 0.43 9.49
N SER A 203 -34.68 1.22 8.41
CA SER A 203 -35.80 1.66 7.57
C SER A 203 -36.00 0.82 6.30
N SER A 204 -35.08 -0.09 5.98
CA SER A 204 -35.17 -0.94 4.79
C SER A 204 -36.03 -2.18 5.06
N PRO A 205 -37.02 -2.52 4.20
CA PRO A 205 -37.80 -3.73 4.34
C PRO A 205 -36.90 -4.94 4.10
N SER A 206 -36.68 -5.77 5.13
CA SER A 206 -35.99 -7.05 4.95
C SER A 206 -36.72 -7.87 3.87
N PRO A 207 -36.00 -8.52 2.94
CA PRO A 207 -36.62 -9.29 1.88
C PRO A 207 -37.58 -10.35 2.47
N PRO A 208 -38.82 -10.45 1.98
CA PRO A 208 -39.77 -11.42 2.49
C PRO A 208 -39.35 -12.83 2.07
N LEU A 209 -38.81 -13.60 3.01
CA LEU A 209 -38.52 -15.01 2.79
C LEU A 209 -39.82 -15.82 2.57
N PRO A 210 -39.81 -16.87 1.71
CA PRO A 210 -40.98 -17.70 1.46
C PRO A 210 -41.52 -18.36 2.74
N ARG A 211 -42.80 -18.15 3.06
CA ARG A 211 -43.45 -18.74 4.24
C ARG A 211 -43.66 -20.25 4.05
N GLY A 212 -42.99 -21.09 4.85
CA GLY A 212 -43.34 -22.52 4.96
C GLY A 212 -42.26 -23.54 5.37
N MET A 213 -40.98 -23.17 5.48
CA MET A 213 -39.91 -24.12 5.88
C MET A 213 -39.74 -24.25 7.40
N ARG A 214 -39.51 -25.49 7.89
CA ARG A 214 -39.13 -25.78 9.29
C ARG A 214 -37.77 -25.12 9.60
N ASP A 215 -37.58 -24.59 10.81
CA ASP A 215 -36.38 -23.83 11.22
C ASP A 215 -35.03 -24.51 10.92
N ALA A 216 -34.99 -25.85 10.93
CA ALA A 216 -33.78 -26.62 10.59
C ALA A 216 -33.47 -26.66 9.08
N ALA A 217 -34.50 -26.71 8.23
CA ALA A 217 -34.34 -26.61 6.78
C ALA A 217 -33.96 -25.16 6.38
N ARG A 218 -34.51 -24.18 7.12
CA ARG A 218 -34.15 -22.77 7.01
C ARG A 218 -32.67 -22.53 7.33
N ALA A 219 -32.19 -23.00 8.47
CA ALA A 219 -30.78 -22.87 8.85
C ALA A 219 -29.83 -23.64 7.92
N ALA A 220 -30.26 -24.77 7.36
CA ALA A 220 -29.48 -25.52 6.37
C ALA A 220 -29.39 -24.79 5.02
N ALA A 221 -30.47 -24.17 4.57
CA ALA A 221 -30.49 -23.33 3.37
C ALA A 221 -29.62 -22.07 3.54
N GLU A 222 -29.76 -21.36 4.66
CA GLU A 222 -28.93 -20.19 5.00
C GLU A 222 -27.43 -20.56 5.07
N LYS A 223 -27.11 -21.74 5.61
CA LYS A 223 -25.74 -22.24 5.66
C LYS A 223 -25.20 -22.59 4.26
N ALA A 224 -25.99 -23.28 3.44
CA ALA A 224 -25.62 -23.64 2.08
C ALA A 224 -25.43 -22.40 1.19
N GLU A 225 -26.28 -21.40 1.34
CA GLU A 225 -26.19 -20.11 0.67
C GLU A 225 -24.93 -19.33 1.10
N LYS A 226 -24.62 -19.32 2.39
CA LYS A 226 -23.40 -18.69 2.91
C LYS A 226 -22.11 -19.41 2.47
N GLU A 227 -22.16 -20.73 2.32
CA GLU A 227 -21.06 -21.51 1.75
C GLU A 227 -20.92 -21.26 0.23
N LEU A 228 -22.02 -21.08 -0.49
CA LEU A 228 -22.04 -20.77 -1.93
C LEU A 228 -21.40 -19.40 -2.24
N TYR A 229 -21.73 -18.35 -1.49
CA TYR A 229 -21.14 -17.01 -1.70
C TYR A 229 -19.77 -16.82 -1.04
N SER A 230 -19.23 -17.86 -0.38
CA SER A 230 -17.87 -17.79 0.19
C SER A 230 -16.80 -17.78 -0.90
N LYS A 231 -17.12 -18.29 -2.10
CA LYS A 231 -16.21 -18.36 -3.25
C LYS A 231 -16.97 -18.07 -4.54
N LEU A 232 -16.53 -17.03 -5.25
CA LEU A 232 -17.02 -16.74 -6.61
C LEU A 232 -15.90 -16.97 -7.62
N TYR A 233 -16.25 -17.21 -8.88
CA TYR A 233 -15.30 -17.64 -9.90
C TYR A 233 -15.48 -16.86 -11.21
N TRP A 234 -14.38 -16.68 -11.94
CA TRP A 234 -14.42 -16.17 -13.32
C TRP A 234 -13.19 -16.60 -14.13
N ASN A 235 -13.26 -16.54 -15.46
CA ASN A 235 -12.09 -16.81 -16.32
C ASN A 235 -11.13 -15.61 -16.33
N ARG A 236 -9.83 -15.91 -16.21
CA ARG A 236 -8.77 -14.89 -16.33
C ARG A 236 -8.64 -14.36 -17.76
N THR A 237 -8.58 -15.25 -18.75
CA THR A 237 -8.41 -14.93 -20.18
C THR A 237 -9.63 -15.36 -21.01
N GLY A 238 -9.64 -14.97 -22.28
CA GLY A 238 -10.69 -15.33 -23.24
C GLY A 238 -11.76 -14.26 -23.36
N LEU A 239 -12.83 -14.59 -24.09
CA LEU A 239 -13.97 -13.68 -24.30
C LEU A 239 -14.61 -13.35 -22.94
N TYR A 240 -14.71 -12.05 -22.63
CA TYR A 240 -15.14 -11.52 -21.33
C TYR A 240 -14.28 -11.95 -20.12
N GLY A 241 -13.06 -12.44 -20.35
CA GLY A 241 -12.10 -12.75 -19.29
C GLY A 241 -11.62 -11.48 -18.58
N LEU A 242 -11.17 -11.61 -17.33
CA LEU A 242 -10.75 -10.47 -16.50
C LEU A 242 -9.64 -9.62 -17.15
N GLU A 243 -8.68 -10.25 -17.84
CA GLU A 243 -7.59 -9.56 -18.55
C GLU A 243 -8.07 -8.63 -19.66
N SER A 244 -9.20 -8.94 -20.30
CA SER A 244 -9.75 -8.10 -21.38
C SER A 244 -10.20 -6.73 -20.86
N ARG A 245 -10.68 -6.68 -19.61
CA ARG A 245 -11.15 -5.45 -18.94
C ARG A 245 -10.05 -4.77 -18.15
N GLU A 246 -9.17 -5.55 -17.52
CA GLU A 246 -8.05 -5.06 -16.73
C GLU A 246 -6.80 -5.92 -17.01
N PRO A 247 -5.90 -5.46 -17.90
CA PRO A 247 -4.71 -6.22 -18.31
C PRO A 247 -3.80 -6.66 -17.16
N ASN A 248 -3.84 -5.96 -16.02
CA ASN A 248 -3.03 -6.29 -14.85
C ASN A 248 -3.37 -7.66 -14.22
N TRP A 249 -4.49 -8.28 -14.59
CA TRP A 249 -4.80 -9.66 -14.20
C TRP A 249 -3.77 -10.68 -14.71
N GLU A 250 -3.06 -10.39 -15.81
CA GLU A 250 -1.96 -11.22 -16.31
C GLU A 250 -0.88 -11.44 -15.24
N PHE A 251 -0.59 -10.39 -14.46
CA PHE A 251 0.50 -10.34 -13.50
C PHE A 251 0.08 -10.62 -12.05
N VAL A 252 -1.16 -11.10 -11.81
CA VAL A 252 -1.71 -11.26 -10.44
C VAL A 252 -0.87 -12.19 -9.54
N MET A 253 -0.15 -13.15 -10.12
CA MET A 253 0.75 -14.06 -9.41
C MET A 253 2.21 -13.60 -9.38
N GLU A 254 2.57 -12.59 -10.20
CA GLU A 254 3.94 -12.11 -10.27
C GLU A 254 4.24 -11.19 -9.09
N PRO A 255 5.37 -11.40 -8.38
CA PRO A 255 5.76 -10.50 -7.32
C PRO A 255 6.18 -9.14 -7.89
N ASP A 256 5.67 -8.06 -7.31
CA ASP A 256 6.17 -6.72 -7.56
C ASP A 256 7.56 -6.48 -6.92
N GLY A 257 8.11 -5.26 -7.02
CA GLY A 257 9.40 -4.91 -6.40
C GLY A 257 9.43 -5.12 -4.87
N THR A 258 8.27 -5.27 -4.24
CA THR A 258 8.14 -5.54 -2.80
C THR A 258 8.00 -7.02 -2.46
N GLY A 259 7.68 -7.87 -3.44
CA GLY A 259 7.31 -9.27 -3.26
C GLY A 259 5.81 -9.51 -3.08
N PHE A 260 5.00 -8.45 -3.14
CA PHE A 260 3.53 -8.55 -3.10
C PHE A 260 3.00 -9.07 -4.43
N ARG A 261 1.96 -9.90 -4.37
CA ARG A 261 1.30 -10.51 -5.54
C ARG A 261 -0.18 -10.14 -5.53
N GLY A 262 -0.59 -9.34 -6.50
CA GLY A 262 -1.95 -8.84 -6.58
C GLY A 262 -2.07 -7.58 -7.42
N LEU A 263 -3.29 -7.05 -7.50
CA LEU A 263 -3.61 -5.82 -8.22
C LEU A 263 -4.72 -5.03 -7.51
N THR A 264 -4.69 -3.71 -7.62
CA THR A 264 -5.90 -2.91 -7.44
C THR A 264 -6.59 -2.81 -8.79
N SER A 265 -7.81 -3.34 -8.92
CA SER A 265 -8.58 -3.25 -10.15
C SER A 265 -9.31 -1.91 -10.23
N SER A 266 -9.18 -1.21 -11.36
CA SER A 266 -9.96 0.00 -11.64
C SER A 266 -11.34 -0.32 -12.23
N SER A 267 -11.60 -1.59 -12.52
CA SER A 267 -12.87 -2.07 -13.08
C SER A 267 -13.76 -2.66 -11.99
N LEU A 268 -15.08 -2.57 -12.20
CA LEU A 268 -16.01 -3.49 -11.56
C LEU A 268 -15.64 -4.92 -11.96
N THR A 269 -15.54 -5.81 -10.98
CA THR A 269 -15.12 -7.21 -11.19
C THR A 269 -16.27 -8.13 -10.86
N HIS A 270 -16.81 -8.77 -11.90
CA HIS A 270 -17.90 -9.73 -11.81
C HIS A 270 -17.40 -11.14 -11.56
N ALA A 271 -18.13 -11.91 -10.75
CA ALA A 271 -17.84 -13.31 -10.49
C ALA A 271 -19.11 -14.10 -10.14
N THR A 272 -19.07 -15.42 -10.33
CA THR A 272 -20.22 -16.30 -10.12
C THR A 272 -19.83 -17.64 -9.50
N ALA A 273 -20.73 -18.23 -8.73
CA ALA A 273 -20.65 -19.57 -8.17
C ALA A 273 -21.69 -20.52 -8.80
N ASP A 274 -22.25 -20.16 -9.95
CA ASP A 274 -23.28 -20.98 -10.62
C ASP A 274 -22.70 -22.36 -10.98
N PRO A 275 -23.19 -23.44 -10.35
CA PRO A 275 -22.69 -24.80 -10.62
C PRO A 275 -22.81 -25.22 -12.08
N GLN A 276 -23.77 -24.65 -12.83
CA GLN A 276 -24.01 -24.99 -14.23
C GLN A 276 -22.88 -24.52 -15.15
N LEU A 277 -22.04 -23.59 -14.69
CA LEU A 277 -20.91 -23.09 -15.46
C LEU A 277 -19.64 -23.93 -15.28
N PHE A 278 -19.68 -25.02 -14.50
CA PHE A 278 -18.51 -25.87 -14.27
C PHE A 278 -18.64 -27.23 -14.96
N THR A 279 -17.60 -27.61 -15.67
CA THR A 279 -17.45 -28.94 -16.29
C THR A 279 -16.08 -29.53 -15.97
N GLU A 280 -15.86 -30.81 -16.25
CA GLU A 280 -14.51 -31.38 -16.18
C GLU A 280 -13.52 -30.66 -17.10
N GLU A 281 -13.99 -30.12 -18.23
CA GLU A 281 -13.12 -29.37 -19.14
C GLU A 281 -12.72 -28.00 -18.57
N GLY A 282 -13.56 -27.41 -17.70
CA GLY A 282 -13.34 -26.05 -17.25
C GLY A 282 -14.57 -25.24 -16.84
N PHE A 283 -14.34 -23.95 -16.62
CA PHE A 283 -15.35 -22.92 -16.42
C PHE A 283 -15.86 -22.41 -17.77
N MET A 284 -17.17 -22.48 -17.95
CA MET A 284 -17.89 -22.05 -19.14
C MET A 284 -18.25 -20.57 -19.08
N VAL A 285 -18.07 -19.89 -20.21
CA VAL A 285 -18.63 -18.55 -20.44
C VAL A 285 -19.81 -18.71 -21.39
N LEU A 286 -20.93 -18.11 -21.00
CA LEU A 286 -22.10 -17.98 -21.87
C LEU A 286 -21.95 -16.72 -22.72
N TYR A 287 -22.13 -16.85 -24.02
CA TYR A 287 -22.14 -15.72 -24.95
C TYR A 287 -23.21 -15.97 -26.01
N ASN A 288 -23.77 -14.90 -26.57
CA ASN A 288 -24.72 -15.04 -27.66
C ASN A 288 -23.96 -15.10 -28.99
N ASP A 289 -24.32 -16.05 -29.83
CA ASP A 289 -23.86 -16.14 -31.21
C ASP A 289 -24.28 -14.85 -31.95
N PRO A 290 -23.35 -14.09 -32.55
CA PRO A 290 -23.67 -12.84 -33.23
C PRO A 290 -24.57 -13.03 -34.47
N GLU A 291 -24.55 -14.20 -35.10
CA GLU A 291 -25.29 -14.50 -36.33
C GLU A 291 -26.67 -15.11 -36.04
N THR A 292 -26.77 -15.98 -35.03
CA THR A 292 -28.02 -16.70 -34.72
C THR A 292 -28.77 -16.13 -33.52
N GLY A 293 -28.10 -15.36 -32.67
CA GLY A 293 -28.64 -14.87 -31.39
C GLY A 293 -28.82 -15.97 -30.33
N GLU A 294 -28.42 -17.21 -30.62
CA GLU A 294 -28.51 -18.32 -29.67
C GLU A 294 -27.41 -18.21 -28.61
N SER A 295 -27.75 -18.52 -27.34
CA SER A 295 -26.74 -18.59 -26.28
C SER A 295 -25.88 -19.84 -26.46
N LEU A 296 -24.59 -19.61 -26.71
CA LEU A 296 -23.54 -20.60 -26.78
C LEU A 296 -22.78 -20.66 -25.45
N ALA A 297 -22.38 -21.87 -25.05
CA ALA A 297 -21.49 -22.10 -23.92
C ALA A 297 -20.12 -22.56 -24.42
N GLY A 298 -19.06 -21.88 -23.99
CA GLY A 298 -17.68 -22.23 -24.34
C GLY A 298 -16.78 -22.33 -23.11
N CYS A 299 -16.03 -23.42 -23.00
CA CYS A 299 -14.93 -23.54 -22.04
C CYS A 299 -13.68 -22.86 -22.60
N ALA A 300 -13.11 -21.91 -21.87
CA ALA A 300 -11.80 -21.35 -22.21
C ALA A 300 -10.68 -22.35 -21.84
N LYS A 301 -10.46 -23.38 -22.67
CA LYS A 301 -9.56 -24.52 -22.39
C LYS A 301 -8.12 -24.14 -22.01
N HIS A 302 -7.70 -22.90 -22.26
CA HIS A 302 -6.36 -22.37 -21.99
C HIS A 302 -6.34 -21.18 -21.01
N SER A 303 -7.47 -20.86 -20.36
CA SER A 303 -7.52 -19.86 -19.31
C SER A 303 -7.19 -20.46 -17.95
N ASP A 304 -6.64 -19.66 -17.04
CA ASP A 304 -6.72 -19.95 -15.61
C ASP A 304 -8.08 -19.46 -15.08
N ILE A 305 -8.61 -20.10 -14.03
CA ILE A 305 -9.82 -19.65 -13.34
C ILE A 305 -9.38 -18.86 -12.11
N ILE A 306 -9.97 -17.68 -11.91
CA ILE A 306 -9.82 -16.91 -10.67
C ILE A 306 -10.95 -17.31 -9.72
N CYS A 307 -10.60 -17.60 -8.47
CA CYS A 307 -11.53 -17.79 -7.36
C CYS A 307 -11.37 -16.64 -6.37
N PHE A 308 -12.43 -15.89 -6.15
CA PHE A 308 -12.53 -14.81 -5.19
C PHE A 308 -13.04 -15.37 -3.87
N GLU A 309 -12.16 -15.49 -2.89
CA GLU A 309 -12.51 -15.99 -1.57
C GLU A 309 -12.95 -14.83 -0.66
N SER A 310 -14.18 -14.92 -0.16
CA SER A 310 -14.79 -13.93 0.72
C SER A 310 -14.34 -14.12 2.18
N SER A 311 -14.18 -13.01 2.90
CA SER A 311 -14.07 -13.00 4.37
C SER A 311 -15.01 -11.98 5.01
N ALA A 312 -15.10 -12.01 6.34
CA ALA A 312 -15.90 -11.03 7.08
C ALA A 312 -15.26 -9.65 7.04
N ASP A 313 -16.09 -8.61 7.07
CA ASP A 313 -15.65 -7.21 7.13
C ASP A 313 -14.83 -6.93 8.40
N ASP A 314 -13.80 -6.08 8.24
CA ASP A 314 -12.92 -5.70 9.33
C ASP A 314 -12.55 -4.19 9.29
N GLU A 315 -11.59 -3.78 10.12
CA GLU A 315 -11.14 -2.38 10.21
C GLU A 315 -10.63 -1.80 8.87
N GLN A 316 -10.25 -2.64 7.91
CA GLN A 316 -9.60 -2.30 6.64
C GLN A 316 -10.57 -2.11 5.49
N GLY A 317 -11.74 -2.73 5.59
CA GLY A 317 -12.80 -2.60 4.60
C GLY A 317 -13.67 -3.84 4.51
N SER A 318 -14.27 -3.98 3.35
CA SER A 318 -15.14 -5.10 2.99
C SER A 318 -14.39 -6.11 2.15
N HIS A 319 -14.68 -7.39 2.37
CA HIS A 319 -13.92 -8.50 1.79
C HIS A 319 -14.75 -9.53 1.02
N SER A 320 -16.02 -9.25 0.77
CA SER A 320 -16.91 -10.11 -0.02
C SER A 320 -17.55 -9.31 -1.15
N ALA A 321 -18.01 -9.99 -2.19
CA ALA A 321 -18.74 -9.33 -3.27
C ALA A 321 -20.09 -8.77 -2.80
N VAL A 322 -20.59 -7.75 -3.51
CA VAL A 322 -21.99 -7.33 -3.42
C VAL A 322 -22.81 -8.30 -4.27
N ILE A 323 -23.80 -8.96 -3.67
CA ILE A 323 -24.59 -9.98 -4.37
C ILE A 323 -25.56 -9.32 -5.36
N THR A 324 -25.46 -9.72 -6.62
CA THR A 324 -26.20 -9.15 -7.76
C THR A 324 -27.07 -10.19 -8.47
N SER A 325 -26.91 -11.48 -8.16
CA SER A 325 -27.83 -12.54 -8.57
C SER A 325 -27.84 -13.68 -7.54
N LEU A 326 -28.66 -14.71 -7.75
CA LEU A 326 -28.68 -15.92 -6.91
C LEU A 326 -27.32 -16.65 -6.86
N PHE A 327 -26.46 -16.46 -7.86
CA PHE A 327 -25.17 -17.13 -7.94
C PHE A 327 -24.01 -16.16 -8.15
N SER A 328 -24.28 -14.87 -8.35
CA SER A 328 -23.28 -13.91 -8.79
C SER A 328 -23.16 -12.72 -7.87
N GLY A 329 -21.99 -12.13 -7.88
CA GLY A 329 -21.71 -10.90 -7.17
C GLY A 329 -20.59 -10.11 -7.83
N ASP A 330 -20.55 -8.84 -7.46
CA ASP A 330 -19.65 -7.88 -8.04
C ASP A 330 -18.82 -7.19 -6.97
N PHE A 331 -17.53 -7.04 -7.26
CA PHE A 331 -16.64 -6.19 -6.50
C PHE A 331 -16.62 -4.82 -7.14
N PRO A 332 -16.76 -3.74 -6.35
CA PRO A 332 -16.78 -2.38 -6.89
C PRO A 332 -15.42 -2.03 -7.54
N PRO A 333 -15.39 -1.00 -8.41
CA PRO A 333 -14.13 -0.41 -8.86
C PRO A 333 -13.25 -0.03 -7.66
N ASN A 334 -11.93 -0.02 -7.88
CA ASN A 334 -10.92 0.27 -6.84
C ASN A 334 -10.86 -0.81 -5.74
N THR A 335 -11.01 -2.08 -6.12
CA THR A 335 -10.85 -3.25 -5.22
C THR A 335 -9.44 -3.82 -5.33
N LEU A 336 -8.79 -4.06 -4.19
CA LEU A 336 -7.53 -4.81 -4.12
C LEU A 336 -7.82 -6.31 -4.17
N PHE A 337 -7.20 -7.00 -5.12
CA PHE A 337 -7.14 -8.45 -5.19
C PHE A 337 -5.74 -8.94 -4.86
N ARG A 338 -5.62 -9.82 -3.86
CA ARG A 338 -4.33 -10.39 -3.43
C ARG A 338 -4.29 -11.88 -3.73
N PHE A 339 -3.21 -12.34 -4.36
CA PHE A 339 -2.96 -13.76 -4.56
C PHE A 339 -2.77 -14.49 -3.23
N LYS A 340 -3.49 -15.61 -3.06
CA LYS A 340 -3.45 -16.46 -1.87
C LYS A 340 -2.83 -17.82 -2.16
N GLU A 341 -3.33 -18.52 -3.17
CA GLU A 341 -3.00 -19.91 -3.43
C GLU A 341 -3.21 -20.26 -4.90
N LEU A 342 -2.40 -21.18 -5.43
CA LEU A 342 -2.61 -21.82 -6.72
C LEU A 342 -2.96 -23.29 -6.51
N LYS A 343 -4.04 -23.77 -7.14
CA LYS A 343 -4.39 -25.19 -7.19
C LYS A 343 -4.22 -25.75 -8.59
N GLU A 344 -3.62 -26.94 -8.66
CA GLU A 344 -3.32 -27.62 -9.90
C GLU A 344 -4.58 -28.20 -10.56
N PRO A 345 -4.57 -28.42 -11.89
CA PRO A 345 -5.70 -28.98 -12.62
C PRO A 345 -6.20 -30.31 -12.02
N GLY A 346 -7.52 -30.45 -11.86
CA GLY A 346 -8.15 -31.66 -11.33
C GLY A 346 -7.96 -31.89 -9.82
N THR A 347 -7.32 -30.96 -9.09
CA THR A 347 -7.10 -31.08 -7.64
C THR A 347 -8.09 -30.30 -6.78
N TRP A 348 -8.98 -29.53 -7.41
CA TRP A 348 -9.93 -28.65 -6.74
C TRP A 348 -11.36 -28.92 -7.19
N GLU A 349 -12.29 -28.76 -6.26
CA GLU A 349 -13.72 -29.05 -6.45
C GLU A 349 -14.48 -27.75 -6.74
N ALA A 350 -15.30 -27.77 -7.80
CA ALA A 350 -16.18 -26.68 -8.17
C ALA A 350 -17.46 -26.65 -7.30
N PRO A 351 -18.18 -25.51 -7.23
CA PRO A 351 -19.51 -25.45 -6.65
C PRO A 351 -20.45 -26.49 -7.28
N ALA A 352 -21.30 -27.12 -6.46
CA ALA A 352 -22.26 -28.13 -6.88
C ALA A 352 -23.59 -27.92 -6.16
N HIS A 353 -24.72 -28.26 -6.80
CA HIS A 353 -26.00 -28.28 -6.09
C HIS A 353 -26.06 -29.46 -5.11
N PRO A 354 -26.86 -29.36 -4.03
CA PRO A 354 -27.03 -30.47 -3.11
C PRO A 354 -27.50 -31.74 -3.81
N GLY A 355 -26.66 -32.78 -3.82
CA GLY A 355 -26.96 -34.08 -4.43
C GLY A 355 -26.31 -34.31 -5.80
N ASP A 356 -25.68 -33.30 -6.39
CA ASP A 356 -24.90 -33.46 -7.62
C ASP A 356 -23.56 -34.15 -7.35
N ALA A 357 -23.00 -34.79 -8.38
CA ALA A 357 -21.65 -35.34 -8.31
C ALA A 357 -20.61 -34.22 -8.31
N PRO A 358 -19.50 -34.36 -7.57
CA PRO A 358 -18.46 -33.33 -7.53
C PRO A 358 -17.77 -33.20 -8.90
N VAL A 359 -17.53 -31.96 -9.32
CA VAL A 359 -16.82 -31.63 -10.56
C VAL A 359 -15.41 -31.14 -10.22
N TYR A 360 -14.41 -31.71 -10.88
CA TYR A 360 -12.99 -31.37 -10.73
C TYR A 360 -12.43 -30.83 -12.06
N PRO A 361 -12.47 -29.51 -12.30
CA PRO A 361 -12.08 -28.95 -13.59
C PRO A 361 -10.59 -29.14 -13.90
N ARG A 362 -10.27 -29.34 -15.19
CA ARG A 362 -8.89 -29.49 -15.69
C ARG A 362 -8.18 -28.17 -16.00
N GLN A 363 -8.63 -27.07 -15.40
CA GLN A 363 -7.97 -25.77 -15.42
C GLN A 363 -7.30 -25.49 -14.06
N ARG A 364 -6.25 -24.67 -14.05
CA ARG A 364 -5.64 -24.19 -12.80
C ARG A 364 -6.61 -23.21 -12.12
N LEU A 365 -6.61 -23.24 -10.79
CA LEU A 365 -7.38 -22.29 -9.97
C LEU A 365 -6.43 -21.36 -9.23
N ILE A 366 -6.53 -20.06 -9.52
CA ILE A 366 -5.84 -19.00 -8.80
C ILE A 366 -6.81 -18.44 -7.77
N ILE A 367 -6.50 -18.60 -6.49
CA ILE A 367 -7.34 -18.09 -5.39
C ILE A 367 -6.81 -16.71 -4.98
N VAL A 368 -7.71 -15.74 -4.93
CA VAL A 368 -7.44 -14.36 -4.49
C VAL A 368 -8.38 -13.96 -3.36
N THR A 369 -7.91 -13.09 -2.46
CA THR A 369 -8.78 -12.33 -1.55
C THR A 369 -9.13 -10.98 -2.15
N ALA A 370 -10.21 -10.37 -1.69
CA ALA A 370 -10.64 -9.04 -2.12
C ALA A 370 -10.70 -8.09 -0.92
N THR A 371 -10.33 -6.83 -1.13
CA THR A 371 -10.47 -5.76 -0.13
C THR A 371 -10.85 -4.44 -0.80
N TYR A 372 -11.90 -3.78 -0.34
CA TYR A 372 -12.31 -2.45 -0.80
C TYR A 372 -12.90 -1.61 0.33
N GLN A 373 -12.90 -0.28 0.19
CA GLN A 373 -13.38 0.64 1.23
C GLN A 373 -14.74 1.25 0.86
N PRO A 374 -15.84 0.86 1.54
CA PRO A 374 -17.09 1.61 1.43
C PRO A 374 -16.95 3.01 2.07
N PRO A 375 -17.67 4.03 1.55
CA PRO A 375 -17.70 5.35 2.14
C PRO A 375 -18.19 5.29 3.60
N ARG A 376 -17.37 5.71 4.56
CA ARG A 376 -17.78 5.82 5.97
C ARG A 376 -18.72 7.02 6.14
N LYS A 377 -19.83 6.87 6.88
CA LYS A 377 -20.81 7.95 7.14
C LYS A 377 -20.10 9.20 7.67
N GLY A 378 -20.15 10.30 6.92
CA GLY A 378 -19.62 11.59 7.34
C GLY A 378 -20.52 12.28 8.36
N LEU A 379 -19.92 12.76 9.44
CA LEU A 379 -20.36 14.01 10.07
C LEU A 379 -19.84 15.14 9.18
N GLY A 380 -20.75 15.79 8.44
CA GLY A 380 -20.60 17.11 7.81
C GLY A 380 -19.24 17.50 7.21
N THR A 381 -19.18 17.65 5.90
CA THR A 381 -18.10 18.36 5.20
C THR A 381 -17.93 19.77 5.76
N SER A 382 -16.82 20.03 6.45
CA SER A 382 -16.33 21.40 6.63
C SER A 382 -15.36 21.71 5.49
N GLU A 383 -15.65 22.77 4.76
CA GLU A 383 -14.83 23.31 3.69
C GLU A 383 -13.38 23.54 4.13
N ASP A 384 -12.48 23.24 3.20
CA ASP A 384 -11.03 23.26 3.31
C ASP A 384 -10.53 24.72 3.35
N GLU A 385 -10.47 25.33 4.53
CA GLU A 385 -9.73 26.59 4.74
C GLU A 385 -8.34 26.30 5.33
N GLY A 386 -7.34 26.35 4.46
CA GLY A 386 -5.93 26.28 4.83
C GLY A 386 -5.55 27.40 5.80
N SER A 387 -5.13 27.03 7.02
CA SER A 387 -4.53 27.98 7.96
C SER A 387 -3.01 27.94 7.87
N LYS A 388 -2.44 29.07 7.44
CA LYS A 388 -1.03 29.41 7.54
C LYS A 388 -0.74 29.98 8.94
N MET A 389 0.42 29.61 9.50
CA MET A 389 1.18 30.23 10.60
C MET A 389 0.91 29.72 12.03
N CYS A 390 1.92 29.08 12.65
CA CYS A 390 2.67 29.63 13.79
C CYS A 390 3.88 28.74 14.17
N GLY A 391 5.01 29.37 14.50
CA GLY A 391 6.25 28.69 14.88
C GLY A 391 6.56 28.70 16.38
N ILE A 392 7.55 27.87 16.74
CA ILE A 392 8.34 27.74 17.97
C ILE A 392 7.57 27.30 19.24
N ALA A 393 7.26 26.00 19.25
CA ALA A 393 7.66 25.05 20.30
C ALA A 393 8.24 23.80 19.58
N LEU A 394 8.78 22.79 20.28
CA LEU A 394 9.19 21.51 19.67
C LEU A 394 7.94 20.73 19.22
N THR A 395 7.27 21.24 18.20
CA THR A 395 6.06 20.67 17.65
C THR A 395 6.41 19.48 16.75
N LEU A 396 5.75 18.34 16.96
CA LEU A 396 5.97 17.14 16.18
C LEU A 396 5.22 17.24 14.85
N SER A 397 5.96 17.37 13.76
CA SER A 397 5.41 17.34 12.40
C SER A 397 5.31 15.89 11.92
N TYR A 398 4.09 15.40 11.72
CA TYR A 398 3.80 14.15 11.01
C TYR A 398 3.18 14.46 9.66
N ASN A 399 3.38 13.57 8.68
CA ASN A 399 2.70 13.71 7.40
C ASN A 399 1.31 13.04 7.44
N LYS A 400 0.51 13.27 6.40
CA LYS A 400 -0.84 12.73 6.25
C LYS A 400 -0.83 11.44 5.40
N ARG A 401 -2.00 10.78 5.28
CA ARG A 401 -2.19 9.51 4.56
C ARG A 401 -1.63 9.52 3.14
N GLU A 402 -1.68 10.66 2.44
CA GLU A 402 -1.17 10.79 1.07
C GLU A 402 0.33 10.46 0.97
N ALA A 403 1.10 10.74 2.03
CA ALA A 403 2.52 10.39 2.08
C ALA A 403 2.75 8.87 2.24
N PHE A 404 1.85 8.17 2.95
CA PHE A 404 1.85 6.71 3.02
C PHE A 404 1.53 6.10 1.65
N LEU A 405 0.53 6.65 0.93
CA LEU A 405 0.14 6.18 -0.41
C LEU A 405 1.21 6.44 -1.46
N LYS A 406 1.87 7.61 -1.40
CA LYS A 406 3.00 7.93 -2.29
C LYS A 406 4.23 7.07 -2.00
N GLY A 407 4.43 6.71 -0.73
CA GLY A 407 5.56 5.92 -0.27
C GLY A 407 6.92 6.56 -0.59
N LEU A 408 7.89 5.69 -0.87
CA LEU A 408 9.28 6.06 -1.21
C LEU A 408 9.70 5.62 -2.61
N ASP A 409 8.78 5.16 -3.46
CA ASP A 409 9.12 4.61 -4.79
C ASP A 409 9.89 5.63 -5.64
N ASP A 410 9.55 6.92 -5.52
CA ASP A 410 10.26 8.01 -6.19
C ASP A 410 11.71 8.21 -5.71
N LEU A 411 12.00 7.81 -4.47
CA LEU A 411 13.29 7.96 -3.81
C LEU A 411 14.19 6.74 -4.03
N ILE A 412 13.66 5.52 -3.86
CA ILE A 412 14.47 4.30 -3.74
C ILE A 412 14.51 3.45 -5.01
N ALA A 413 13.65 3.72 -6.01
CA ALA A 413 13.59 2.88 -7.21
C ALA A 413 14.88 2.96 -8.06
N LYS A 414 15.57 4.10 -8.07
CA LYS A 414 16.77 4.34 -8.89
C LYS A 414 17.83 5.15 -8.12
N PRO A 415 18.47 4.57 -7.11
CA PRO A 415 19.49 5.28 -6.36
C PRO A 415 20.69 5.62 -7.26
N LEU A 416 21.13 6.88 -7.21
CA LEU A 416 22.26 7.37 -8.02
C LEU A 416 23.60 6.75 -7.58
N LEU A 417 23.75 6.56 -6.28
CA LEU A 417 24.97 6.09 -5.63
C LEU A 417 24.73 4.68 -5.08
N THR A 418 25.80 3.89 -4.97
CA THR A 418 25.75 2.69 -4.12
C THR A 418 25.80 3.08 -2.65
N MET A 419 25.40 2.17 -1.74
CA MET A 419 25.57 2.39 -0.30
C MET A 419 27.04 2.66 0.08
N GLU A 420 28.00 2.01 -0.58
CA GLU A 420 29.42 2.30 -0.35
C GLU A 420 29.78 3.74 -0.76
N ASP A 421 29.35 4.17 -1.95
CA ASP A 421 29.59 5.54 -2.41
C ASP A 421 28.96 6.58 -1.47
N GLU A 422 27.75 6.31 -0.96
CA GLU A 422 27.06 7.17 0.01
C GLU A 422 27.89 7.36 1.28
N PHE A 423 28.59 6.33 1.76
CA PHE A 423 29.36 6.38 3.00
C PHE A 423 30.85 6.72 2.81
N MET A 424 31.35 6.75 1.58
CA MET A 424 32.71 7.23 1.27
C MET A 424 32.80 8.76 1.14
N ARG A 425 31.68 9.47 1.28
CA ARG A 425 31.63 10.94 1.27
C ARG A 425 32.22 11.57 2.55
N GLU A 426 32.69 12.80 2.41
CA GLU A 426 33.13 13.62 3.53
C GLU A 426 31.92 14.20 4.29
N MET A 427 31.55 13.55 5.39
CA MET A 427 30.56 14.06 6.33
C MET A 427 30.89 13.58 7.75
N SER A 428 30.70 14.47 8.72
CA SER A 428 30.82 14.18 10.14
C SER A 428 29.62 14.71 10.91
N TRP A 429 29.33 14.10 12.04
CA TRP A 429 28.28 14.54 12.97
C TRP A 429 28.65 14.19 14.41
N SER A 430 27.92 14.75 15.36
CA SER A 430 28.09 14.45 16.78
C SER A 430 26.80 13.96 17.42
N ASP A 431 26.91 13.00 18.35
CA ASP A 431 25.79 12.61 19.19
C ASP A 431 25.47 13.67 20.27
N TRP A 432 24.41 13.43 21.03
CA TRP A 432 23.98 14.31 22.12
C TRP A 432 24.97 14.37 23.31
N LYS A 433 25.96 13.47 23.37
CA LYS A 433 27.06 13.50 24.34
C LYS A 433 28.34 14.14 23.77
N GLY A 434 28.30 14.66 22.54
CA GLY A 434 29.44 15.31 21.87
C GLY A 434 30.45 14.35 21.25
N ARG A 435 30.15 13.05 21.13
CA ARG A 435 31.02 12.10 20.44
C ARG A 435 30.88 12.28 18.93
N SER A 436 32.00 12.43 18.24
CA SER A 436 32.03 12.62 16.79
C SER A 436 32.12 11.30 16.02
N TYR A 437 31.49 11.29 14.86
CA TYR A 437 31.45 10.18 13.91
C TYR A 437 31.68 10.70 12.49
N THR A 438 32.17 9.83 11.61
CA THR A 438 32.26 10.07 10.17
C THR A 438 31.62 8.92 9.41
N LEU A 439 31.17 9.19 8.17
CA LEU A 439 30.57 8.15 7.34
C LEU A 439 31.57 7.01 7.06
N ALA A 440 32.81 7.36 6.69
CA ALA A 440 33.84 6.40 6.36
C ALA A 440 34.20 5.47 7.54
N GLU A 441 34.24 6.00 8.77
CA GLU A 441 34.50 5.19 9.97
C GLU A 441 33.37 4.22 10.29
N GLU A 442 32.11 4.65 10.16
CA GLU A 442 30.95 3.78 10.40
C GLU A 442 30.81 2.71 9.31
N TRP A 443 31.13 3.03 8.05
CA TRP A 443 31.22 2.03 6.96
C TRP A 443 32.32 1.00 7.21
N ALA A 444 33.53 1.46 7.56
CA ALA A 444 34.65 0.58 7.89
C ALA A 444 34.32 -0.32 9.10
N TYR A 445 33.54 0.19 10.06
CA TYR A 445 33.10 -0.58 11.22
C TYR A 445 32.17 -1.74 10.85
N VAL A 446 31.17 -1.51 10.00
CA VAL A 446 30.19 -2.55 9.64
C VAL A 446 30.73 -3.55 8.61
N LYS A 447 31.66 -3.14 7.74
CA LYS A 447 32.28 -4.02 6.72
C LYS A 447 33.32 -4.96 7.33
N GLY A 448 34.02 -4.51 8.38
CA GLY A 448 35.05 -5.29 9.04
C GLY A 448 34.51 -6.33 10.03
N PRO A 449 35.39 -7.14 10.65
CA PRO A 449 35.01 -7.97 11.78
C PRO A 449 34.43 -7.12 12.90
N ALA A 450 33.32 -7.54 13.48
CA ALA A 450 32.64 -6.85 14.57
C ALA A 450 33.57 -6.71 15.79
N LYS A 451 33.70 -5.48 16.29
CA LYS A 451 34.60 -5.14 17.41
C LYS A 451 33.77 -4.64 18.58
N SER A 452 33.72 -5.44 19.63
CA SER A 452 33.12 -5.04 20.91
C SER A 452 33.66 -3.68 21.36
N LYS A 453 32.78 -2.68 21.44
CA LYS A 453 33.11 -1.30 21.87
C LYS A 453 32.27 -0.94 23.10
N PRO A 454 32.83 -1.07 24.32
CA PRO A 454 32.18 -0.56 25.52
C PRO A 454 32.16 0.98 25.50
N ASN A 455 31.23 1.59 26.23
CA ASN A 455 31.07 3.05 26.36
C ASN A 455 30.71 3.76 25.05
N CYS A 456 29.84 3.16 24.24
CA CYS A 456 29.16 3.85 23.15
C CYS A 456 27.92 4.61 23.65
N THR A 457 27.38 5.48 22.80
CA THR A 457 26.14 6.20 23.09
C THR A 457 25.07 5.80 22.06
N PRO A 458 23.91 5.27 22.48
CA PRO A 458 23.72 4.57 23.76
C PRO A 458 24.53 3.24 23.79
N GLY A 459 24.78 2.69 24.98
CA GLY A 459 25.12 1.27 25.15
C GLY A 459 26.52 0.76 24.76
N HIS A 460 26.57 -0.54 24.46
CA HIS A 460 27.78 -1.33 24.19
C HIS A 460 27.63 -2.02 22.84
N ARG A 461 28.37 -1.55 21.83
CA ARG A 461 28.29 -2.13 20.48
C ARG A 461 28.93 -3.51 20.44
N ASP A 462 28.27 -4.45 19.76
CA ASP A 462 28.75 -5.80 19.47
C ASP A 462 29.28 -6.54 20.69
N GLN A 463 28.63 -6.34 21.85
CA GLN A 463 29.02 -6.94 23.13
C GLN A 463 29.23 -8.46 23.01
N ASN A 464 28.35 -9.15 22.28
CA ASN A 464 28.34 -10.60 22.10
C ASN A 464 28.70 -11.05 20.67
N ASN A 465 29.22 -10.13 19.84
CA ASN A 465 29.45 -10.38 18.41
C ASN A 465 30.93 -10.24 18.00
N HIS A 466 31.85 -10.14 18.95
CA HIS A 466 33.27 -9.94 18.67
C HIS A 466 33.80 -10.99 17.67
N GLY A 467 34.45 -10.51 16.61
CA GLY A 467 35.09 -11.35 15.58
C GLY A 467 34.19 -11.81 14.44
N LYS A 468 32.87 -11.65 14.55
CA LYS A 468 31.94 -12.01 13.46
C LYS A 468 32.14 -11.12 12.24
N LEU A 469 32.14 -11.73 11.06
CA LEU A 469 32.12 -11.07 9.76
C LEU A 469 30.68 -10.76 9.33
N PRO A 470 30.48 -9.79 8.41
CA PRO A 470 29.16 -9.53 7.81
C PRO A 470 28.43 -10.78 7.28
N GLU A 471 29.18 -11.72 6.71
CA GLU A 471 28.64 -12.99 6.22
C GLU A 471 28.12 -13.91 7.34
N ASP A 472 28.70 -13.85 8.54
CA ASP A 472 28.22 -14.64 9.68
C ASP A 472 26.84 -14.12 10.14
N PHE A 473 26.65 -12.80 10.12
CA PHE A 473 25.35 -12.19 10.40
C PHE A 473 24.31 -12.56 9.35
N ARG A 474 24.69 -12.50 8.05
CA ARG A 474 23.81 -12.89 6.94
C ARG A 474 23.40 -14.35 7.03
N THR A 475 24.35 -15.23 7.30
CA THR A 475 24.08 -16.68 7.45
C THR A 475 23.12 -16.91 8.60
N LYS A 476 23.40 -16.36 9.78
CA LYS A 476 22.58 -16.54 10.98
C LYS A 476 21.14 -16.04 10.79
N VAL A 477 20.96 -14.84 10.23
CA VAL A 477 19.61 -14.27 10.05
C VAL A 477 18.83 -15.03 8.96
N ASN A 478 19.49 -15.49 7.90
CA ASN A 478 18.84 -16.26 6.85
C ASN A 478 18.49 -17.70 7.30
N GLU A 479 19.29 -18.31 8.17
CA GLU A 479 18.94 -19.57 8.83
C GLU A 479 17.68 -19.41 9.70
N MET A 480 17.59 -18.32 10.46
CA MET A 480 16.38 -17.98 11.22
C MET A 480 15.16 -17.82 10.31
N ILE A 481 15.30 -17.07 9.20
CA ILE A 481 14.23 -16.89 8.20
C ILE A 481 13.80 -18.23 7.62
N ALA A 482 14.75 -19.08 7.20
CA ALA A 482 14.48 -20.39 6.63
C ALA A 482 13.72 -21.29 7.62
N GLN A 483 14.15 -21.30 8.89
CA GLN A 483 13.51 -22.09 9.94
C GLN A 483 12.08 -21.62 10.19
N ARG A 484 11.84 -20.31 10.34
CA ARG A 484 10.50 -19.76 10.57
C ARG A 484 9.56 -20.04 9.39
N ARG A 485 10.06 -19.93 8.15
CA ARG A 485 9.28 -20.27 6.94
C ARG A 485 8.93 -21.75 6.89
N LYS A 486 9.86 -22.64 7.25
CA LYS A 486 9.62 -24.08 7.33
C LYS A 486 8.55 -24.42 8.39
N GLU A 487 8.48 -23.65 9.46
CA GLU A 487 7.45 -23.73 10.51
C GLU A 487 6.09 -23.11 10.08
N GLY A 488 6.00 -22.52 8.88
CA GLY A 488 4.79 -21.89 8.37
C GLY A 488 4.49 -20.53 8.98
N HIS A 489 5.49 -19.83 9.52
CA HIS A 489 5.30 -18.50 10.11
C HIS A 489 5.36 -17.40 9.07
N GLY A 490 4.47 -16.42 9.25
CA GLY A 490 4.44 -15.19 8.46
C GLY A 490 3.89 -15.41 7.04
N VAL A 491 4.33 -14.59 6.09
CA VAL A 491 3.86 -14.60 4.70
C VAL A 491 4.90 -15.23 3.78
N LEU A 492 4.41 -16.07 2.86
CA LEU A 492 5.21 -16.79 1.88
C LEU A 492 5.64 -15.83 0.76
N LEU A 493 6.84 -15.24 0.92
CA LEU A 493 7.55 -14.55 -0.16
C LEU A 493 8.38 -15.53 -0.99
N ASP A 494 8.66 -15.22 -2.26
CA ASP A 494 9.62 -16.00 -3.04
C ASP A 494 11.04 -15.91 -2.48
N GLU A 495 11.91 -16.87 -2.80
CA GLU A 495 13.27 -16.93 -2.24
C GLU A 495 14.06 -15.62 -2.43
N GLY A 496 13.98 -15.00 -3.61
CA GLY A 496 14.63 -13.72 -3.89
C GLY A 496 14.14 -12.55 -3.04
N HIS A 497 12.89 -12.64 -2.56
CA HIS A 497 12.25 -11.66 -1.68
C HIS A 497 12.22 -12.09 -0.22
N ALA A 498 12.71 -13.29 0.12
CA ALA A 498 12.66 -13.85 1.47
C ALA A 498 13.94 -13.61 2.26
N PHE A 499 15.10 -13.80 1.62
CA PHE A 499 16.39 -13.82 2.31
C PHE A 499 17.11 -12.48 2.22
N LEU A 500 17.84 -12.12 3.28
CA LEU A 500 18.64 -10.91 3.30
C LEU A 500 19.90 -11.08 2.45
N THR A 501 20.15 -10.08 1.61
CA THR A 501 21.43 -9.87 0.92
C THR A 501 22.47 -9.30 1.88
N LEU A 502 23.74 -9.31 1.47
CA LEU A 502 24.81 -8.72 2.28
C LEU A 502 24.60 -7.21 2.49
N ASP A 503 24.18 -6.48 1.45
CA ASP A 503 23.92 -5.05 1.54
C ASP A 503 22.77 -4.73 2.50
N GLU A 504 21.72 -5.54 2.52
CA GLU A 504 20.61 -5.40 3.48
C GLU A 504 21.09 -5.60 4.93
N VAL A 505 21.96 -6.58 5.18
CA VAL A 505 22.57 -6.79 6.51
C VAL A 505 23.44 -5.60 6.91
N LEU A 506 24.30 -5.12 6.01
CA LEU A 506 25.16 -3.96 6.25
C LEU A 506 24.35 -2.69 6.50
N ALA A 507 23.27 -2.46 5.76
CA ALA A 507 22.42 -1.29 5.89
C ALA A 507 21.70 -1.26 7.25
N VAL A 508 21.15 -2.39 7.71
CA VAL A 508 20.54 -2.48 9.06
C VAL A 508 21.61 -2.32 10.15
N ARG A 509 22.82 -2.84 9.94
CA ARG A 509 23.95 -2.62 10.84
C ARG A 509 24.33 -1.15 10.93
N LEU A 510 24.37 -0.43 9.81
CA LEU A 510 24.62 1.02 9.81
C LEU A 510 23.52 1.75 10.58
N TYR A 511 22.27 1.43 10.29
CA TYR A 511 21.11 2.06 10.92
C TYR A 511 21.08 1.84 12.44
N SER A 512 21.33 0.62 12.92
CA SER A 512 21.39 0.37 14.38
C SER A 512 22.60 1.03 15.05
N GLY A 513 23.58 1.50 14.29
CA GLY A 513 24.67 2.35 14.77
C GLY A 513 24.34 3.84 14.69
N PRO A 514 25.31 4.76 14.91
CA PRO A 514 25.09 6.20 14.86
C PRO A 514 24.64 6.75 13.52
N ALA A 515 24.77 5.97 12.43
CA ALA A 515 24.34 6.40 11.11
C ALA A 515 22.81 6.58 11.02
N TYR A 516 22.02 6.11 12.00
CA TYR A 516 20.60 6.46 12.11
C TYR A 516 20.36 7.98 12.05
N GLN A 517 21.28 8.80 12.57
CA GLN A 517 21.12 10.25 12.62
C GLN A 517 21.13 10.90 11.23
N PRO A 518 22.19 10.76 10.41
CA PRO A 518 22.17 11.30 9.05
C PRO A 518 21.08 10.67 8.18
N LEU A 519 20.80 9.37 8.32
CA LEU A 519 19.74 8.69 7.56
C LEU A 519 18.35 9.26 7.87
N ASN A 520 17.98 9.38 9.14
CA ASN A 520 16.69 9.96 9.53
C ASN A 520 16.64 11.47 9.25
N THR A 521 17.78 12.17 9.29
CA THR A 521 17.84 13.60 8.92
C THR A 521 17.54 13.78 7.44
N PHE A 522 18.17 12.99 6.57
CA PHE A 522 17.92 12.99 5.13
C PHE A 522 16.44 12.79 4.81
N LEU A 523 15.82 11.76 5.40
CA LEU A 523 14.41 11.45 5.19
C LEU A 523 13.49 12.60 5.64
N ARG A 524 13.75 13.19 6.82
CA ARG A 524 12.98 14.34 7.34
C ARG A 524 13.15 15.61 6.51
N GLN A 525 14.31 15.81 5.90
CA GLN A 525 14.57 16.95 5.01
C GLN A 525 13.88 16.81 3.65
N ILE A 526 13.72 15.58 3.16
CA ILE A 526 13.06 15.28 1.88
C ILE A 526 11.54 15.22 2.02
N ALA A 527 11.05 14.77 3.19
CA ALA A 527 9.63 14.63 3.47
C ALA A 527 8.73 15.84 3.10
N PRO A 528 9.11 17.10 3.39
CA PRO A 528 8.28 18.26 3.03
C PRO A 528 8.42 18.71 1.57
N LEU A 529 9.25 18.04 0.76
CA LEU A 529 9.49 18.40 -0.64
C LEU A 529 8.51 17.68 -1.56
N TYR A 530 8.16 18.33 -2.67
CA TYR A 530 7.25 17.79 -3.68
C TYR A 530 7.90 17.74 -5.07
N ASP A 531 7.36 16.86 -5.91
CA ASP A 531 7.64 16.73 -7.36
C ASP A 531 9.14 16.79 -7.74
N GLU A 532 9.47 17.60 -8.75
CA GLU A 532 10.84 17.71 -9.30
C GLU A 532 11.86 18.13 -8.24
N PHE A 533 11.45 18.96 -7.27
CA PHE A 533 12.36 19.42 -6.22
C PHE A 533 12.73 18.28 -5.25
N ARG A 534 11.74 17.46 -4.87
CA ARG A 534 11.97 16.23 -4.10
C ARG A 534 12.93 15.30 -4.83
N ALA A 535 12.67 15.03 -6.11
CA ALA A 535 13.52 14.18 -6.95
C ALA A 535 14.95 14.72 -7.09
N THR A 536 15.10 16.05 -7.21
CA THR A 536 16.41 16.71 -7.33
C THR A 536 17.26 16.56 -6.07
N VAL A 537 16.67 16.77 -4.89
CA VAL A 537 17.37 16.63 -3.61
C VAL A 537 17.66 15.15 -3.30
N ALA A 538 16.68 14.28 -3.55
CA ALA A 538 16.80 12.83 -3.42
C ALA A 538 17.95 12.24 -4.26
N SER A 539 18.18 12.77 -5.46
CA SER A 539 19.23 12.33 -6.38
C SER A 539 20.51 13.16 -6.29
N HIS A 540 20.65 14.07 -5.32
CA HIS A 540 21.85 14.90 -5.20
C HIS A 540 23.02 14.07 -4.66
N PRO A 541 24.14 13.90 -5.40
CA PRO A 541 25.25 13.02 -4.99
C PRO A 541 25.85 13.40 -3.64
N GLY A 542 25.87 14.70 -3.31
CA GLY A 542 26.39 15.19 -2.03
C GLY A 542 25.46 14.98 -0.84
N LEU A 543 24.18 14.64 -1.05
CA LEU A 543 23.16 14.59 0.03
C LEU A 543 22.46 13.24 0.15
N THR A 544 22.39 12.45 -0.93
CA THR A 544 21.55 11.24 -0.98
C THR A 544 21.97 10.14 -0.01
N PHE A 545 20.98 9.43 0.52
CA PHE A 545 21.11 8.13 1.19
C PHE A 545 20.09 7.11 0.66
N ALA A 546 19.61 7.31 -0.59
CA ALA A 546 18.54 6.53 -1.18
C ALA A 546 18.87 5.03 -1.28
N ALA A 547 20.11 4.65 -1.59
CA ALA A 547 20.50 3.24 -1.66
C ALA A 547 20.44 2.59 -0.29
N THR A 548 21.06 3.22 0.72
CA THR A 548 21.03 2.71 2.10
C THR A 548 19.59 2.59 2.62
N VAL A 549 18.76 3.63 2.42
CA VAL A 549 17.34 3.61 2.79
C VAL A 549 16.60 2.45 2.13
N GLY A 550 16.80 2.25 0.81
CA GLY A 550 16.18 1.16 0.06
C GLY A 550 16.55 -0.23 0.59
N HIS A 551 17.83 -0.46 0.92
CA HIS A 551 18.28 -1.71 1.53
C HIS A 551 17.68 -1.93 2.93
N ILE A 552 17.59 -0.90 3.78
CA ILE A 552 16.94 -1.04 5.09
C ILE A 552 15.45 -1.37 4.93
N CYS A 553 14.74 -0.69 4.02
CA CYS A 553 13.30 -0.96 3.79
C CYS A 553 13.06 -2.41 3.33
N ARG A 554 13.88 -2.93 2.41
CA ARG A 554 13.82 -4.33 1.98
C ARG A 554 14.11 -5.30 3.12
N ALA A 555 15.13 -5.03 3.94
CA ALA A 555 15.45 -5.85 5.10
C ALA A 555 14.29 -5.87 6.11
N ILE A 556 13.66 -4.72 6.35
CA ILE A 556 12.51 -4.62 7.26
C ILE A 556 11.35 -5.46 6.76
N ARG A 557 10.98 -5.35 5.47
CA ARG A 557 9.91 -6.17 4.86
C ARG A 557 10.18 -7.67 5.02
N LYS A 558 11.40 -8.12 4.70
CA LYS A 558 11.83 -9.52 4.82
C LYS A 558 11.70 -10.07 6.24
N LEU A 559 12.15 -9.29 7.22
CA LEU A 559 12.11 -9.69 8.63
C LEU A 559 10.69 -9.63 9.21
N ALA A 560 9.92 -8.59 8.86
CA ALA A 560 8.52 -8.47 9.27
C ALA A 560 7.68 -9.62 8.73
N ALA A 561 7.91 -10.02 7.48
CA ALA A 561 7.21 -11.11 6.80
C ALA A 561 7.39 -12.48 7.45
N VAL A 562 8.37 -12.69 8.34
CA VAL A 562 8.55 -13.95 9.08
C VAL A 562 8.32 -13.80 10.58
N THR A 563 7.62 -12.74 11.00
CA THR A 563 7.26 -12.54 12.41
C THR A 563 6.31 -13.64 12.87
N LYS A 564 6.54 -14.18 14.07
CA LYS A 564 5.66 -15.22 14.60
C LYS A 564 4.32 -14.61 15.06
N PRO A 565 3.20 -15.36 15.03
CA PRO A 565 1.90 -14.84 15.46
C PRO A 565 1.89 -14.29 16.90
N ASP A 566 2.59 -14.94 17.83
CA ASP A 566 2.72 -14.48 19.22
C ASP A 566 3.52 -13.18 19.33
N GLU A 567 4.57 -13.02 18.50
CA GLU A 567 5.34 -11.78 18.40
C GLU A 567 4.53 -10.63 17.76
N ALA A 568 3.68 -10.95 16.79
CA ALA A 568 2.89 -9.99 16.01
C ALA A 568 1.80 -9.27 16.82
N HIS A 569 1.54 -9.70 18.07
CA HIS A 569 0.59 -9.06 18.99
C HIS A 569 1.26 -8.38 20.19
N LEU A 570 2.60 -8.43 20.27
CA LEU A 570 3.32 -7.79 21.36
C LEU A 570 3.29 -6.27 21.20
N LYS A 571 2.86 -5.58 22.25
CA LYS A 571 2.88 -4.11 22.28
C LYS A 571 4.30 -3.59 22.13
N LEU A 572 4.42 -2.45 21.45
CA LEU A 572 5.68 -1.74 21.31
C LEU A 572 5.52 -0.32 21.81
N TRP A 573 6.60 0.23 22.34
CA TRP A 573 6.62 1.57 22.93
C TRP A 573 7.65 2.44 22.24
N ARG A 574 7.26 3.69 21.95
CA ARG A 574 8.14 4.73 21.45
C ARG A 574 7.81 6.05 22.11
N SER A 575 8.84 6.74 22.58
CA SER A 575 8.70 8.09 23.13
C SER A 575 9.22 9.12 22.15
N VAL A 576 8.55 10.26 22.10
CA VAL A 576 8.98 11.43 21.33
C VAL A 576 8.86 12.66 22.22
N ARG A 577 9.83 13.57 22.10
CA ARG A 577 9.86 14.84 22.85
C ARG A 577 9.16 15.90 22.01
N GLY A 578 8.11 16.53 22.54
CA GLY A 578 7.32 17.52 21.83
C GLY A 578 5.82 17.35 22.02
N GLU A 579 5.05 18.24 21.38
CA GLU A 579 3.58 18.23 21.34
C GLU A 579 3.09 17.87 19.93
N LEU A 580 1.94 17.20 19.84
CA LEU A 580 1.25 16.97 18.57
C LEU A 580 0.49 18.23 18.15
N GLU A 581 0.54 18.57 16.86
CA GLU A 581 -0.20 19.71 16.31
C GLU A 581 -1.72 19.52 16.46
N PRO A 582 -2.51 20.58 16.68
CA PRO A 582 -3.97 20.46 16.70
C PRO A 582 -4.56 19.81 15.45
N ALA A 583 -3.97 20.08 14.27
CA ALA A 583 -4.40 19.52 12.99
C ALA A 583 -4.22 17.99 12.90
N PHE A 584 -3.35 17.38 13.72
CA PHE A 584 -3.19 15.92 13.81
C PHE A 584 -4.50 15.22 14.21
N TRP A 585 -5.34 15.87 15.02
CA TRP A 585 -6.57 15.27 15.56
C TRP A 585 -7.79 15.40 14.63
N VAL A 586 -7.61 16.00 13.45
CA VAL A 586 -8.68 16.14 12.45
C VAL A 586 -8.69 14.87 11.59
N PRO A 587 -9.82 14.13 11.51
CA PRO A 587 -9.93 12.98 10.63
C PRO A 587 -9.68 13.34 9.16
N ASP A 588 -9.07 12.43 8.41
CA ASP A 588 -8.88 12.58 6.96
C ASP A 588 -10.18 12.32 6.17
N SER A 589 -10.10 12.37 4.84
CA SER A 589 -11.23 12.08 3.95
C SER A 589 -11.78 10.64 4.10
N GLY A 590 -10.96 9.71 4.62
CA GLY A 590 -11.35 8.35 5.00
C GLY A 590 -11.88 8.23 6.44
N GLN A 591 -12.09 9.36 7.14
CA GLN A 591 -12.53 9.43 8.54
C GLN A 591 -11.54 8.77 9.52
N MET A 592 -10.24 8.78 9.20
CA MET A 592 -9.19 8.24 10.07
C MET A 592 -8.36 9.36 10.69
N VAL A 593 -8.06 9.24 11.98
CA VAL A 593 -7.02 10.06 12.63
C VAL A 593 -5.72 9.30 12.54
N CYS A 594 -4.81 9.75 11.67
CA CYS A 594 -3.53 9.07 11.46
C CYS A 594 -2.34 10.03 11.37
N ALA A 595 -1.15 9.50 11.66
CA ALA A 595 0.14 10.17 11.44
C ALA A 595 1.04 9.29 10.59
N VAL A 596 1.79 9.88 9.68
CA VAL A 596 2.82 9.17 8.92
C VAL A 596 4.21 9.61 9.38
N ASP A 597 4.99 8.68 9.96
CA ASP A 597 6.39 8.93 10.31
C ASP A 597 7.24 8.80 9.05
N MET A 598 7.82 9.92 8.62
CA MET A 598 8.58 10.00 7.37
C MET A 598 10.03 9.51 7.52
N ALA A 599 10.44 9.13 8.72
CA ALA A 599 11.75 8.54 9.01
C ALA A 599 11.59 7.10 9.50
N PHE A 600 12.69 6.38 9.67
CA PHE A 600 12.63 5.08 10.31
C PHE A 600 12.14 5.20 11.76
N MET A 601 11.18 4.37 12.12
CA MET A 601 10.56 4.39 13.43
C MET A 601 11.07 3.21 14.27
N SER A 602 12.09 3.50 15.08
CA SER A 602 12.61 2.61 16.12
C SER A 602 11.67 2.54 17.33
N THR A 603 11.40 1.32 17.82
CA THR A 603 10.51 1.03 18.94
C THR A 603 11.11 -0.04 19.86
N SER A 604 10.64 -0.10 21.11
CA SER A 604 11.09 -1.09 22.09
C SER A 604 9.95 -2.00 22.54
N ARG A 605 10.28 -3.23 22.92
CA ARG A 605 9.41 -4.18 23.65
C ARG A 605 9.37 -3.93 25.16
N SER A 606 10.15 -2.97 25.65
CA SER A 606 10.09 -2.52 27.03
C SER A 606 9.54 -1.10 27.09
N ARG A 607 8.58 -0.86 27.98
CA ARG A 607 8.04 0.47 28.22
C ARG A 607 9.04 1.40 28.91
N ASP A 608 9.91 0.85 29.74
CA ASP A 608 10.80 1.63 30.62
C ASP A 608 11.87 2.38 29.83
N ALA A 609 12.41 1.75 28.78
CA ALA A 609 13.47 2.36 27.96
C ALA A 609 12.99 3.67 27.28
N PRO A 610 11.85 3.71 26.56
CA PRO A 610 11.27 4.94 26.02
C PRO A 610 10.97 6.02 27.07
N VAL A 611 10.41 5.67 28.24
CA VAL A 611 10.14 6.65 29.30
C VAL A 611 11.44 7.29 29.80
N GLY A 612 12.54 6.53 29.83
CA GLY A 612 13.89 7.04 30.10
C GLY A 612 14.31 8.19 29.18
N TYR A 613 13.96 8.14 27.89
CA TYR A 613 14.33 9.14 26.89
C TYR A 613 13.49 10.44 26.93
N MET A 614 12.38 10.48 27.65
CA MET A 614 11.51 11.67 27.75
C MET A 614 12.17 12.84 28.51
N GLN A 615 11.73 14.07 28.21
CA GLN A 615 12.14 15.27 28.96
C GLN A 615 11.42 15.34 30.30
N SER A 616 12.13 15.72 31.37
CA SER A 616 11.55 15.82 32.71
C SER A 616 10.54 16.96 32.87
N ASN A 617 10.78 18.11 32.22
CA ASN A 617 9.95 19.33 32.34
C ASN A 617 9.40 19.82 30.99
N GLY A 618 9.19 18.90 30.03
CA GLY A 618 8.71 19.23 28.70
C GLY A 618 7.53 18.34 28.29
N ALA A 619 6.86 18.72 27.21
CA ALA A 619 5.85 17.88 26.60
C ALA A 619 6.48 16.64 25.97
N ASN A 620 5.80 15.51 26.11
CA ASN A 620 6.22 14.25 25.52
C ASN A 620 4.99 13.49 25.01
N VAL A 621 5.22 12.64 24.01
CA VAL A 621 4.24 11.68 23.51
C VAL A 621 4.79 10.28 23.72
N LEU A 622 3.95 9.38 24.23
CA LEU A 622 4.21 7.95 24.28
C LEU A 622 3.28 7.25 23.29
N TRP A 623 3.85 6.77 22.19
CA TRP A 623 3.14 5.89 21.28
C TRP A 623 3.10 4.49 21.87
N CYS A 624 1.88 3.98 22.06
CA CYS A 624 1.59 2.60 22.44
C CYS A 624 1.11 1.87 21.18
N LEU A 625 2.03 1.21 20.49
CA LEU A 625 1.73 0.52 19.24
C LEU A 625 1.11 -0.84 19.56
N HIS A 626 0.06 -1.19 18.82
CA HIS A 626 -0.59 -2.50 18.82
C HIS A 626 -0.38 -3.15 17.46
N PRO A 627 0.76 -3.83 17.24
CA PRO A 627 0.98 -4.61 16.03
C PRO A 627 -0.10 -5.69 15.84
N LYS A 628 -0.27 -6.10 14.58
CA LYS A 628 -1.07 -7.26 14.19
C LYS A 628 -0.37 -8.04 13.07
N PRO A 629 -0.78 -9.29 12.78
CA PRO A 629 -0.31 -10.01 11.59
C PRO A 629 -0.56 -9.19 10.31
N GLU A 630 0.24 -9.45 9.27
CA GLU A 630 0.06 -8.83 7.96
C GLU A 630 -1.35 -9.02 7.43
N SER A 631 -1.85 -8.01 6.71
CA SER A 631 -3.17 -7.98 6.10
C SER A 631 -3.09 -7.48 4.65
N ASP A 632 -4.23 -7.23 4.01
CA ASP A 632 -4.24 -6.67 2.66
C ASP A 632 -3.76 -5.20 2.64
N SER A 633 -4.02 -4.43 3.71
CA SER A 633 -3.55 -3.03 3.84
C SER A 633 -2.04 -2.86 4.06
N GLY A 634 -1.31 -3.92 4.41
CA GLY A 634 0.12 -3.84 4.65
C GLY A 634 0.64 -4.74 5.76
N PHE A 635 1.91 -4.53 6.10
CA PHE A 635 2.53 -5.05 7.31
C PHE A 635 2.16 -4.17 8.50
N HIS A 636 1.83 -4.79 9.63
CA HIS A 636 1.52 -4.08 10.88
C HIS A 636 2.51 -4.38 12.00
N VAL A 637 3.59 -5.09 11.70
CA VAL A 637 4.65 -5.40 12.65
C VAL A 637 5.99 -5.03 12.05
N GLY A 638 6.79 -4.31 12.83
CA GLY A 638 8.13 -3.93 12.42
C GLY A 638 9.09 -5.12 12.43
N ALA A 639 10.27 -4.93 11.88
CA ALA A 639 11.32 -5.92 11.89
C ALA A 639 12.03 -5.98 13.24
N SER A 640 12.06 -7.15 13.86
CA SER A 640 13.02 -7.42 14.93
C SER A 640 14.43 -7.51 14.33
N ILE A 641 15.28 -6.55 14.64
CA ILE A 641 16.64 -6.46 14.06
C ILE A 641 17.74 -6.96 15.00
N SER A 642 17.38 -7.51 16.16
CA SER A 642 18.33 -7.91 17.22
C SER A 642 19.46 -8.82 16.72
N GLU A 643 19.16 -9.73 15.77
CA GLU A 643 20.12 -10.69 15.23
C GLU A 643 21.28 -10.05 14.46
N ILE A 644 21.04 -8.86 13.90
CA ILE A 644 22.01 -8.14 13.07
C ILE A 644 22.37 -6.76 13.64
N SER A 645 21.66 -6.25 14.65
CA SER A 645 21.92 -4.95 15.27
C SER A 645 23.31 -4.84 15.91
N GLN A 646 23.89 -3.63 15.90
CA GLN A 646 25.07 -3.32 16.71
C GLN A 646 24.77 -3.38 18.23
N PHE A 647 23.50 -3.25 18.62
CA PHE A 647 23.02 -3.25 20.02
C PHE A 647 21.95 -4.30 20.26
N GLN A 648 22.31 -5.59 20.15
CA GLN A 648 21.39 -6.72 20.30
C GLN A 648 20.49 -6.65 21.56
N GLN A 649 20.98 -6.08 22.67
CA GLN A 649 20.24 -5.99 23.93
C GLN A 649 19.09 -4.97 23.92
N GLU A 650 19.02 -4.09 22.92
CA GLU A 650 17.92 -3.12 22.82
C GLU A 650 16.60 -3.76 22.34
N GLU A 651 16.68 -5.01 21.85
CA GLU A 651 15.55 -5.75 21.27
C GLU A 651 14.71 -4.89 20.32
N GLU A 652 15.41 -4.12 19.50
CA GLU A 652 14.82 -3.10 18.65
C GLU A 652 13.87 -3.72 17.62
N VAL A 653 12.66 -3.16 17.57
CA VAL A 653 11.70 -3.42 16.50
C VAL A 653 11.60 -2.17 15.64
N LEU A 654 11.98 -2.32 14.36
CA LEU A 654 12.17 -1.23 13.42
C LEU A 654 11.09 -1.20 12.36
N PHE A 655 10.48 -0.03 12.15
CA PHE A 655 9.52 0.24 11.10
C PHE A 655 10.15 1.13 10.01
N PRO A 656 9.78 0.95 8.73
CA PRO A 656 10.34 1.73 7.63
C PRO A 656 9.79 3.17 7.65
N PRO A 657 10.35 4.09 6.85
CA PRO A 657 9.78 5.41 6.68
C PRO A 657 8.45 5.31 5.94
N CYS A 658 7.62 6.33 6.09
CA CYS A 658 6.22 6.34 5.67
C CYS A 658 5.35 5.31 6.43
N THR A 659 5.73 4.90 7.64
CA THR A 659 4.84 4.09 8.49
C THR A 659 3.68 4.94 8.98
N MET A 660 2.45 4.50 8.68
CA MET A 660 1.23 5.13 9.14
C MET A 660 0.85 4.59 10.52
N LEU A 661 0.54 5.49 11.45
CA LEU A 661 0.03 5.23 12.78
C LEU A 661 -1.43 5.64 12.82
N ILE A 662 -2.34 4.66 12.85
CA ILE A 662 -3.79 4.91 12.93
C ILE A 662 -4.17 4.97 14.40
N VAL A 663 -4.74 6.09 14.87
CA VAL A 663 -5.20 6.23 16.26
C VAL A 663 -6.42 5.34 16.47
N ARG A 664 -6.37 4.52 17.53
CA ARG A 664 -7.45 3.58 17.83
C ARG A 664 -8.65 4.27 18.47
N GLU A 665 -9.83 3.73 18.26
CA GLU A 665 -11.03 4.19 18.94
C GLU A 665 -11.09 3.72 20.40
N LYS A 666 -11.71 4.55 21.24
CA LYS A 666 -11.93 4.28 22.66
C LYS A 666 -12.83 3.05 22.88
N ALA A 667 -13.81 2.82 22.01
CA ALA A 667 -14.69 1.65 22.07
C ALA A 667 -13.92 0.33 21.87
N GLU A 668 -12.87 0.32 21.06
CA GLU A 668 -11.96 -0.83 20.93
C GLU A 668 -11.10 -1.01 22.17
N ARG A 669 -10.57 0.09 22.73
CA ARG A 669 -9.86 0.05 24.02
C ARG A 669 -10.78 -0.53 25.10
N GLU A 670 -12.06 -0.15 25.12
CA GLU A 670 -13.04 -0.65 26.08
C GLU A 670 -13.45 -2.11 25.80
N LYS A 671 -13.54 -2.57 24.54
CA LYS A 671 -13.74 -4.00 24.20
C LYS A 671 -12.53 -4.87 24.57
N ILE A 672 -11.31 -4.40 24.30
CA ILE A 672 -10.07 -5.08 24.69
C ILE A 672 -9.88 -5.02 26.20
N ALA A 673 -10.18 -3.87 26.81
CA ALA A 673 -10.18 -3.72 28.26
C ALA A 673 -11.28 -4.56 28.89
N ALA A 674 -12.44 -4.81 28.26
CA ALA A 674 -13.45 -5.74 28.75
C ALA A 674 -12.99 -7.20 28.61
N LYS A 675 -12.26 -7.54 27.53
CA LYS A 675 -11.60 -8.85 27.37
C LYS A 675 -10.45 -9.05 28.39
N ALA A 676 -9.75 -7.98 28.77
CA ALA A 676 -8.68 -7.99 29.77
C ALA A 676 -9.21 -7.84 31.22
N ALA A 677 -10.33 -7.14 31.42
CA ALA A 677 -11.01 -6.90 32.70
C ALA A 677 -11.97 -8.03 33.08
N ALA A 678 -12.04 -9.10 32.28
CA ALA A 678 -12.29 -10.45 32.79
C ALA A 678 -11.27 -10.87 33.89
N GLN A 679 -10.25 -10.04 34.17
CA GLN A 679 -9.53 -9.97 35.44
C GLN A 679 -9.54 -8.54 36.03
N LYS A 680 -10.43 -8.36 37.02
CA LYS A 680 -10.47 -7.33 38.08
C LYS A 680 -11.03 -5.93 37.79
N ASP A 681 -12.04 -5.61 38.62
CA ASP A 681 -12.72 -4.34 38.86
C ASP A 681 -11.78 -3.19 39.31
N VAL A 682 -12.12 -1.94 38.96
CA VAL A 682 -12.97 -1.04 39.78
C VAL A 682 -13.02 0.35 39.13
N ALA A 683 -14.21 0.93 39.28
CA ALA A 683 -14.70 2.21 38.81
C ALA A 683 -14.00 3.49 39.32
N LYS A 684 -14.32 4.58 38.58
CA LYS A 684 -14.94 5.84 39.05
C LYS A 684 -14.04 7.09 39.06
N LEU A 685 -14.41 8.11 38.27
CA LEU A 685 -14.50 9.57 38.58
C LEU A 685 -14.53 10.38 37.26
N LYS A 686 -15.64 10.99 36.82
CA LYS A 686 -16.30 12.28 37.16
C LYS A 686 -15.53 13.59 36.89
N ARG A 687 -16.13 14.38 35.96
CA ARG A 687 -16.33 15.85 35.87
C ARG A 687 -15.14 16.75 35.49
N MET A 688 -15.15 17.29 34.25
CA MET A 688 -15.46 18.69 33.81
C MET A 688 -14.41 19.74 34.24
N SER A 689 -13.77 20.52 33.36
CA SER A 689 -14.33 21.54 32.44
C SER A 689 -13.25 22.24 31.58
N THR A 690 -13.67 23.11 30.63
CA THR A 690 -12.89 24.16 29.90
C THR A 690 -11.95 23.76 28.74
N GLU A 691 -12.36 22.76 27.95
CA GLU A 691 -11.44 21.95 27.12
C GLU A 691 -12.12 21.48 25.82
N SER A 692 -12.84 22.39 25.17
CA SER A 692 -14.04 22.05 24.39
C SER A 692 -13.84 21.62 22.94
N PHE A 693 -12.63 21.66 22.38
CA PHE A 693 -12.36 21.14 21.01
C PHE A 693 -11.55 19.83 21.05
N THR A 694 -10.40 19.83 21.75
CA THR A 694 -9.55 18.64 21.91
C THR A 694 -10.22 17.53 22.73
N LYS A 695 -10.95 17.81 23.82
CA LYS A 695 -11.71 16.74 24.51
C LYS A 695 -12.88 16.19 23.69
N VAL A 696 -13.45 16.98 22.78
CA VAL A 696 -14.51 16.49 21.88
C VAL A 696 -13.89 15.56 20.84
N ALA A 697 -12.76 15.94 20.24
CA ALA A 697 -12.00 15.08 19.32
C ALA A 697 -11.50 13.79 20.01
N TRP A 698 -11.05 13.87 21.26
CA TRP A 698 -10.57 12.72 22.03
C TRP A 698 -11.67 11.82 22.60
N ALA A 699 -12.93 12.26 22.63
CA ALA A 699 -14.01 11.54 23.32
C ALA A 699 -14.18 10.10 22.82
N HIS A 700 -13.86 9.88 21.55
CA HIS A 700 -13.97 8.61 20.84
C HIS A 700 -12.62 7.94 20.55
N LEU A 701 -11.49 8.54 20.94
CA LEU A 701 -10.13 8.05 20.64
C LEU A 701 -9.43 7.50 21.89
N SER A 702 -8.49 6.58 21.68
CA SER A 702 -7.70 5.95 22.72
C SER A 702 -6.49 6.79 23.10
N VAL A 703 -6.76 7.90 23.81
CA VAL A 703 -5.77 8.90 24.23
C VAL A 703 -5.89 9.16 25.73
N GLU A 704 -4.76 9.26 26.43
CA GLU A 704 -4.73 9.52 27.88
C GLU A 704 -3.55 10.39 28.30
N GLU A 705 -3.80 11.39 29.13
CA GLU A 705 -2.73 12.14 29.79
C GLU A 705 -2.20 11.37 30.99
N MET A 706 -0.89 11.16 31.05
CA MET A 706 -0.24 10.38 32.09
C MET A 706 0.93 11.13 32.74
N ALA A 707 1.28 10.72 33.96
CA ALA A 707 2.48 11.18 34.65
C ALA A 707 3.20 10.00 35.32
N GLU A 708 4.50 9.86 35.05
CA GLU A 708 5.34 8.80 35.62
C GLU A 708 6.79 9.26 35.78
N ALA A 709 7.43 8.84 36.88
CA ALA A 709 8.82 9.18 37.19
C ALA A 709 9.12 10.70 37.10
N GLY A 710 8.13 11.53 37.47
CA GLY A 710 8.23 13.00 37.40
C GLY A 710 8.08 13.59 36.00
N LYS A 711 7.75 12.79 34.98
CA LYS A 711 7.55 13.23 33.59
C LYS A 711 6.06 13.19 33.24
N LYS A 712 5.58 14.17 32.49
CA LYS A 712 4.22 14.22 31.93
C LYS A 712 4.26 13.87 30.44
N PHE A 713 3.29 13.10 29.98
CA PHE A 713 3.20 12.71 28.57
C PHE A 713 1.76 12.37 28.15
N LEU A 714 1.51 12.50 26.86
CA LEU A 714 0.29 12.02 26.21
C LEU A 714 0.53 10.58 25.72
N ALA A 715 -0.21 9.61 26.25
CA ALA A 715 -0.20 8.24 25.76
C ALA A 715 -1.26 8.08 24.66
N VAL A 716 -0.84 7.57 23.50
CA VAL A 716 -1.71 7.39 22.33
C VAL A 716 -1.61 5.95 21.85
N ASP A 717 -2.73 5.21 21.87
CA ASP A 717 -2.79 3.86 21.31
C ASP A 717 -2.99 3.92 19.80
N VAL A 718 -2.10 3.24 19.07
CA VAL A 718 -2.08 3.26 17.60
C VAL A 718 -1.89 1.87 17.01
N THR A 719 -2.44 1.66 15.81
CA THR A 719 -2.14 0.51 14.96
C THR A 719 -1.15 0.96 13.87
N PRO A 720 0.10 0.44 13.86
CA PRO A 720 1.06 0.78 12.82
C PRO A 720 0.77 0.02 11.51
N THR A 721 1.05 0.63 10.36
CA THR A 721 0.90 0.02 9.03
C THR A 721 1.99 0.55 8.07
N PHE A 722 2.63 -0.33 7.31
CA PHE A 722 3.58 0.01 6.23
C PHE A 722 3.47 -1.00 5.06
N LEU A 723 4.04 -0.64 3.91
CA LEU A 723 4.01 -1.42 2.68
C LEU A 723 5.31 -2.17 2.40
#